data_AF-A0A7L4RJA3-F1
#
_entry.id   AF-A0A7L4RJA3-F1
#
_cell.length_a   1.000
_cell.length_b   1.000
_cell.length_c   1.000
_cell.angle_alpha   90.00
_cell.angle_beta   90.00
_cell.angle_gamma   90.00
#
_symmetry.space_group_name_H-M   'P 1'
#
loop_
_entity.id
_entity.type
_entity.pdbx_description
1 polymer ?
#
loop_
_entity_poly.entity_id
_entity_poly.type
_entity_poly.pdbx_seq_one_letter_code
_entity_poly.pdbx_strand_id
1 'polypeptide(L)'
;MAGLRSLRIQKNIYRFDVKKRCYSERHYRVKKKEPIDVIRGMLKGIFAPKKAEKKKSARMPLQEKKPAFNTTLAGVAIFIALIVLFGGWLFISLQSLQQIPTTFKPPTDRPEISNALMGGSVLTAGDIGSNSYVAAAHISYSTENIGNYTISLETYEADLPSEVFVLQGSRVQADSYPSFINYLRSKLSKKNILVNEITVRELETLPQGAIVLVPSGYIPKELLGVNSTLSIDNLADRGMVVVYIGQPFDRMLDGQQVVTTPDAVKQNIPFNFETTPILSTGNFSLYQPLYRVASRGRWSATMAYGSVSILKKGNGAFVFLPQSLDGGWRENPLMPGKAASEYAAEDVAAVILENPWAAPDGEPAVYVLSGNESTDGAGYFYSNPFQGEERSVKVHFSANSPVDPTLRVEDVKIMRVKKSSPGNIYIDGGVVVVSTNITSEEVRMFAKLSEPQAAQPNMYLIITDDEGGEARRFPQGRVNVQADLSIDVPIDLNRGEYAVALVDDESKAYAQCYMRVVTVDISWQGTSPQKPSAYVFNLEREGQPIELSSVKVKVDDGKYGSYDFTNVRGAVYVDVGGYSGGDALPPGDHTFTFTIGRLSESVPVSIVRAAPPLFGNPLFWITMIVSLGIAGAGVLFARREQIAYSVDIPDFPPITRTKIPLSPDTLLSLFERVNDSYRWKHTPLTLTEVKNGFKDIFYQGKPVYITDYNAEYLLDTLISKGAVLKVLGYFGSASWEKQAGRSMTYLAMMRKLRDICVNNAIPFTQVGESEGADSEITAVGQQMFLHFYDRSTETDDKKLALLIKKALLTIGKGITIILFKNDIKKRNFTTLLDSPSRAQLLIKIEVENGSVLLMTLDELENMIKELKNV
;
A
#
# COMPACT_ATOMS: atom_id res chain seq x y z
N MET A 1 11.23 -19.66 -37.62
CA MET A 1 12.08 -18.65 -36.96
C MET A 1 12.17 -17.38 -37.80
N ALA A 2 11.09 -16.60 -37.87
CA ALA A 2 11.05 -15.33 -38.61
C ALA A 2 10.39 -14.28 -37.70
N GLY A 3 11.20 -13.49 -37.01
CA GLY A 3 10.72 -12.50 -36.05
C GLY A 3 11.76 -11.86 -35.13
N LEU A 4 13.06 -11.91 -35.47
CA LEU A 4 14.13 -11.33 -34.66
C LEU A 4 15.01 -10.46 -35.54
N ARG A 5 14.75 -9.13 -35.55
CA ARG A 5 15.60 -8.19 -36.30
C ARG A 5 16.22 -7.05 -35.52
N SER A 6 16.00 -6.90 -34.21
CA SER A 6 16.92 -6.18 -33.30
C SER A 6 16.34 -6.00 -31.90
N LEU A 7 17.17 -6.13 -30.87
CA LEU A 7 16.94 -5.54 -29.55
C LEU A 7 17.79 -4.27 -29.45
N ARG A 8 17.17 -3.16 -29.09
CA ARG A 8 17.79 -1.82 -29.08
C ARG A 8 18.16 -1.45 -27.64
N ILE A 9 19.45 -1.23 -27.39
CA ILE A 9 19.97 -0.74 -26.11
C ILE A 9 20.26 0.74 -26.22
N GLN A 10 19.92 1.52 -25.19
CA GLN A 10 20.28 2.93 -25.11
C GLN A 10 21.66 3.09 -24.46
N LYS A 11 22.62 3.67 -25.21
CA LYS A 11 23.93 4.08 -24.69
C LYS A 11 24.02 5.60 -24.69
N ASN A 12 24.59 6.16 -23.63
CA ASN A 12 25.05 7.54 -23.61
C ASN A 12 26.48 7.57 -24.16
N ILE A 13 26.69 8.23 -25.30
CA ILE A 13 28.02 8.44 -25.90
C ILE A 13 28.20 9.94 -26.11
N TYR A 14 29.26 10.49 -25.54
CA TYR A 14 29.72 11.83 -25.89
C TYR A 14 30.42 11.77 -27.25
N ARG A 15 29.89 12.50 -28.23
CA ARG A 15 30.49 12.67 -29.56
C ARG A 15 31.00 14.09 -29.67
N PHE A 16 32.31 14.24 -29.88
CA PHE A 16 32.91 15.51 -30.20
C PHE A 16 32.91 15.65 -31.72
N ASP A 17 32.11 16.57 -32.25
CA ASP A 17 32.24 16.96 -33.66
C ASP A 17 33.49 17.81 -33.81
N VAL A 18 34.54 17.22 -34.37
CA VAL A 18 35.75 17.96 -34.76
C VAL A 18 35.40 18.76 -36.02
N LYS A 19 34.95 20.00 -35.85
CA LYS A 19 34.87 20.96 -36.96
C LYS A 19 36.28 21.22 -37.50
N LYS A 20 36.42 21.09 -38.83
CA LYS A 20 37.64 21.33 -39.61
C LYS A 20 38.31 22.66 -39.21
N ARG A 21 39.64 22.61 -39.15
CA ARG A 21 40.58 23.72 -38.93
C ARG A 21 40.16 25.00 -39.66
N CYS A 22 39.76 26.02 -38.89
CA CYS A 22 39.92 27.41 -39.32
C CYS A 22 41.34 27.84 -38.95
N TYR A 23 42.15 28.21 -39.94
CA TYR A 23 43.40 28.92 -39.71
C TYR A 23 43.03 30.35 -39.30
N SER A 24 43.36 30.77 -38.08
CA SER A 24 43.30 32.18 -37.70
C SER A 24 44.66 32.82 -37.92
N GLU A 25 44.73 33.73 -38.89
CA GLU A 25 45.84 34.68 -39.05
C GLU A 25 46.05 35.47 -37.75
N ARG A 26 47.32 35.53 -37.30
CA ARG A 26 47.70 36.27 -36.10
C ARG A 26 47.72 37.77 -36.39
N HIS A 27 46.65 38.48 -36.06
CA HIS A 27 46.73 39.92 -35.86
C HIS A 27 47.07 40.22 -34.39
N TYR A 28 48.30 40.66 -34.14
CA TYR A 28 48.72 41.17 -32.84
C TYR A 28 48.04 42.54 -32.59
N ARG A 29 46.98 42.55 -31.78
CA ARG A 29 46.53 43.77 -31.09
C ARG A 29 47.10 43.78 -29.68
N VAL A 30 47.96 44.74 -29.39
CA VAL A 30 48.49 45.02 -28.05
C VAL A 30 47.32 45.42 -27.15
N LYS A 31 46.86 44.52 -26.28
CA LYS A 31 45.90 44.85 -25.22
C LYS A 31 46.56 45.81 -24.23
N LYS A 32 45.98 47.02 -24.09
CA LYS A 32 46.31 47.96 -23.02
C LYS A 32 46.06 47.30 -21.66
N LYS A 33 47.02 47.43 -20.74
CA LYS A 33 46.92 46.89 -19.38
C LYS A 33 45.75 47.54 -18.64
N GLU A 34 45.01 46.73 -17.90
CA GLU A 34 43.91 47.21 -17.07
C GLU A 34 44.42 48.08 -15.91
N PRO A 35 43.66 49.10 -15.47
CA PRO A 35 44.07 50.05 -14.43
C PRO A 35 44.49 49.38 -13.11
N ILE A 36 43.89 48.23 -12.79
CA ILE A 36 44.17 47.46 -11.58
C ILE A 36 45.61 46.91 -11.55
N ASP A 37 46.19 46.56 -12.70
CA ASP A 37 47.56 46.04 -12.77
C ASP A 37 48.62 47.15 -12.61
N VAL A 38 48.27 48.39 -12.96
CA VAL A 38 49.12 49.57 -12.72
C VAL A 38 49.13 49.91 -11.22
N ILE A 39 47.98 49.83 -10.56
CA ILE A 39 47.84 50.07 -9.10
C ILE A 39 48.56 48.98 -8.30
N ARG A 40 48.48 47.72 -8.73
CA ARG A 40 49.20 46.59 -8.11
C ARG A 40 50.72 46.70 -8.23
N GLY A 41 51.20 47.30 -9.32
CA GLY A 41 52.62 47.61 -9.54
C GLY A 41 53.12 48.76 -8.65
N MET A 42 52.30 49.80 -8.45
CA MET A 42 52.64 50.92 -7.56
C MET A 42 52.65 50.52 -6.08
N LEU A 43 51.70 49.72 -5.61
CA LEU A 43 51.66 49.26 -4.22
C LEU A 43 52.81 48.30 -3.85
N LYS A 44 53.30 47.51 -4.80
CA LYS A 44 54.50 46.66 -4.59
C LYS A 44 55.82 47.44 -4.54
N GLY A 45 55.85 48.67 -5.07
CA GLY A 45 57.02 49.55 -5.00
C GLY A 45 57.19 50.27 -3.66
N ILE A 46 56.14 50.36 -2.85
CA ILE A 46 56.14 51.09 -1.56
C ILE A 46 56.60 50.21 -0.39
N PHE A 47 56.44 48.88 -0.48
CA PHE A 47 56.74 47.93 0.60
C PHE A 47 57.94 47.00 0.35
N ALA A 48 58.77 47.26 -0.68
CA ALA A 48 59.97 46.47 -0.94
C ALA A 48 61.24 47.16 -0.39
N PRO A 49 61.91 46.59 0.64
CA PRO A 49 63.12 47.17 1.20
C PRO A 49 64.32 47.09 0.24
N LYS A 50 64.99 48.25 0.05
CA LYS A 50 66.25 48.41 -0.69
C LYS A 50 67.32 47.44 -0.15
N LYS A 51 67.81 46.53 -1.01
CA LYS A 51 69.07 45.81 -0.78
C LYS A 51 70.14 46.32 -1.75
N ALA A 52 71.28 46.64 -1.15
CA ALA A 52 72.41 47.34 -1.74
C ALA A 52 73.20 46.48 -2.74
N GLU A 53 73.68 47.14 -3.79
CA GLU A 53 74.68 46.64 -4.74
C GLU A 53 76.06 46.48 -4.09
N LYS A 54 76.81 45.44 -4.48
CA LYS A 54 78.20 45.62 -4.97
C LYS A 54 78.82 44.37 -5.63
N LYS A 55 79.27 44.65 -6.86
CA LYS A 55 80.52 44.29 -7.57
C LYS A 55 80.81 42.85 -8.05
N LYS A 56 81.12 42.86 -9.35
CA LYS A 56 81.56 41.82 -10.28
C LYS A 56 82.92 41.18 -9.92
N SER A 57 83.04 39.88 -10.17
CA SER A 57 84.23 39.28 -10.80
C SER A 57 83.82 38.05 -11.59
N ALA A 58 84.22 37.99 -12.86
CA ALA A 58 83.88 36.93 -13.81
C ALA A 58 84.78 35.70 -13.64
N ARG A 59 84.18 34.51 -13.51
CA ARG A 59 84.73 33.19 -13.88
C ARG A 59 83.56 32.23 -14.21
N MET A 60 83.82 31.28 -15.12
CA MET A 60 82.95 30.37 -15.88
C MET A 60 81.95 29.48 -15.08
N PRO A 61 81.00 28.78 -15.76
CA PRO A 61 79.60 28.63 -15.33
C PRO A 61 79.40 27.56 -14.24
N LEU A 62 78.59 27.88 -13.23
CA LEU A 62 78.01 26.90 -12.31
C LEU A 62 76.52 26.74 -12.61
N GLN A 63 76.08 25.49 -12.80
CA GLN A 63 74.68 25.10 -12.90
C GLN A 63 73.85 25.69 -11.74
N GLU A 64 72.88 26.55 -12.04
CA GLU A 64 71.86 26.95 -11.06
C GLU A 64 70.96 25.75 -10.75
N LYS A 65 71.18 25.17 -9.58
CA LYS A 65 70.30 24.18 -8.96
C LYS A 65 68.91 24.79 -8.76
N LYS A 66 67.88 24.10 -9.26
CA LYS A 66 66.47 24.35 -8.94
C LYS A 66 66.30 24.45 -7.41
N PRO A 67 65.47 25.38 -6.89
CA PRO A 67 65.19 25.43 -5.46
C PRO A 67 64.57 24.09 -5.04
N ALA A 68 65.23 23.40 -4.11
CA ALA A 68 64.75 22.15 -3.56
C ALA A 68 63.41 22.40 -2.86
N PHE A 69 62.40 21.65 -3.27
CA PHE A 69 61.11 21.58 -2.62
C PHE A 69 61.33 21.23 -1.15
N ASN A 70 60.98 22.13 -0.23
CA ASN A 70 61.19 21.92 1.21
C ASN A 70 60.11 20.95 1.72
N THR A 71 60.34 19.66 1.50
CA THR A 71 59.42 18.54 1.79
C THR A 71 59.00 18.50 3.25
N THR A 72 59.81 19.03 4.17
CA THR A 72 59.49 19.12 5.60
C THR A 72 58.37 20.12 5.88
N LEU A 73 58.36 21.30 5.24
CA LEU A 73 57.29 22.29 5.43
C LEU A 73 55.96 21.81 4.83
N ALA A 74 56.00 21.14 3.67
CA ALA A 74 54.84 20.51 3.07
C ALA A 74 54.32 19.34 3.94
N GLY A 75 55.23 18.54 4.51
CA GLY A 75 54.88 17.45 5.43
C GLY A 75 54.17 17.93 6.69
N VAL A 76 54.62 19.02 7.30
CA VAL A 76 53.97 19.60 8.49
C VAL A 76 52.57 20.15 8.16
N ALA A 77 52.40 20.83 7.02
CA ALA A 77 51.09 21.32 6.61
C ALA A 77 50.09 20.19 6.33
N ILE A 78 50.54 19.10 5.69
CA ILE A 78 49.73 17.90 5.45
C ILE A 78 49.37 17.21 6.78
N PHE A 79 50.31 17.13 7.72
CA PHE A 79 50.08 16.53 9.03
C PHE A 79 49.05 17.31 9.86
N ILE A 80 49.11 18.64 9.86
CA ILE A 80 48.10 19.48 10.53
C ILE A 80 46.72 19.32 9.87
N ALA A 81 46.66 19.29 8.53
CA ALA A 81 45.41 19.05 7.81
C ALA A 81 44.80 17.66 8.14
N LEU A 82 45.65 16.64 8.27
CA LEU A 82 45.23 15.30 8.70
C LEU A 82 44.73 15.28 10.14
N ILE A 83 45.33 16.02 11.07
CA ILE A 83 44.84 16.13 12.45
C ILE A 83 43.47 16.81 12.48
N VAL A 84 43.25 17.87 11.70
CA VAL A 84 41.94 18.56 11.64
C VAL A 84 40.87 17.67 11.00
N LEU A 85 41.21 16.96 9.92
CA LEU A 85 40.31 15.99 9.28
C LEU A 85 40.00 14.81 10.20
N PHE A 86 41.00 14.30 10.92
CA PHE A 86 40.82 13.22 11.89
C PHE A 86 39.97 13.69 13.07
N GLY A 87 40.19 14.89 13.60
CA GLY A 87 39.38 15.46 14.67
C GLY A 87 37.92 15.70 14.24
N GLY A 88 37.69 16.18 13.02
CA GLY A 88 36.34 16.33 12.45
C GLY A 88 35.65 14.99 12.22
N TRP A 89 36.38 14.00 11.70
CA TRP A 89 35.87 12.64 11.53
C TRP A 89 35.57 11.95 12.87
N LEU A 90 36.44 12.12 13.87
CA LEU A 90 36.23 11.59 15.23
C LEU A 90 35.00 12.21 15.89
N PHE A 91 34.80 13.52 15.72
CA PHE A 91 33.63 14.23 16.25
C PHE A 91 32.32 13.75 15.59
N ILE A 92 32.31 13.56 14.27
CA ILE A 92 31.14 13.03 13.54
C ILE A 92 30.86 11.57 13.95
N SER A 93 31.90 10.74 14.04
CA SER A 93 31.75 9.33 14.41
C SER A 93 31.31 9.13 15.86
N LEU A 94 31.74 10.00 16.78
CA LEU A 94 31.27 10.03 18.16
C LEU A 94 29.81 10.51 18.29
N GLN A 95 29.34 11.40 17.41
CA GLN A 95 27.93 11.81 17.38
C GLN A 95 27.02 10.78 16.67
N SER A 96 27.55 9.99 15.73
CA SER A 96 26.78 8.94 15.04
C SER A 96 26.67 7.63 15.83
N LEU A 97 27.35 7.50 16.97
CA LEU A 97 27.23 6.39 17.92
C LEU A 97 25.99 6.50 18.83
N GLN A 98 24.89 7.07 18.31
CA GLN A 98 23.59 6.92 18.95
C GLN A 98 23.10 5.48 18.75
N GLN A 99 22.92 4.82 19.89
CA GLN A 99 22.37 3.49 20.14
C GLN A 99 21.73 2.80 18.92
N ILE A 100 22.37 1.73 18.45
CA ILE A 100 21.72 0.74 17.58
C ILE A 100 20.57 0.17 18.42
N PRO A 101 19.29 0.35 18.03
CA PRO A 101 18.19 -0.24 18.78
C PRO A 101 18.24 -1.75 18.58
N THR A 102 18.76 -2.46 19.58
CA THR A 102 18.63 -3.91 19.71
C THR A 102 17.21 -4.23 20.20
N THR A 103 16.20 -3.95 19.40
CA THR A 103 14.86 -4.47 19.61
C THR A 103 14.75 -5.78 18.86
N PHE A 104 14.93 -6.89 19.57
CA PHE A 104 14.30 -8.15 19.20
C PHE A 104 12.82 -7.84 18.99
N LYS A 105 12.31 -7.97 17.76
CA LYS A 105 10.87 -7.87 17.51
C LYS A 105 10.25 -9.13 18.13
N PRO A 106 9.44 -9.02 19.21
CA PRO A 106 8.64 -10.15 19.67
C PRO A 106 7.74 -10.64 18.51
N PRO A 107 7.31 -11.92 18.53
CA PRO A 107 6.36 -12.41 17.55
C PRO A 107 5.16 -11.46 17.48
N THR A 108 4.86 -10.98 16.29
CA THR A 108 3.79 -10.03 16.07
C THR A 108 2.47 -10.75 16.29
N ASP A 109 1.77 -10.44 17.38
CA ASP A 109 0.42 -10.95 17.60
C ASP A 109 -0.49 -10.50 16.45
N ARG A 110 -1.33 -11.42 15.97
CA ARG A 110 -2.19 -11.15 14.81
C ARG A 110 -3.34 -10.24 15.25
N PRO A 111 -3.72 -9.25 14.43
CA PRO A 111 -4.91 -8.46 14.70
C PRO A 111 -6.14 -9.37 14.71
N GLU A 112 -7.00 -9.22 15.70
CA GLU A 112 -8.28 -9.93 15.80
C GLU A 112 -9.41 -8.92 16.00
N ILE A 113 -10.54 -9.15 15.33
CA ILE A 113 -11.77 -8.36 15.50
C ILE A 113 -12.96 -9.30 15.63
N SER A 114 -13.89 -8.94 16.50
CA SER A 114 -15.19 -9.61 16.66
C SER A 114 -16.28 -8.55 16.69
N ASN A 115 -17.21 -8.63 15.74
CA ASN A 115 -18.26 -7.61 15.57
C ASN A 115 -19.64 -8.26 15.51
N ALA A 116 -20.61 -7.64 16.18
CA ALA A 116 -22.00 -8.03 16.19
C ALA A 116 -22.91 -6.82 15.93
N LEU A 117 -23.89 -6.99 15.04
CA LEU A 117 -24.97 -6.03 14.87
C LEU A 117 -26.05 -6.36 15.91
N MET A 118 -26.28 -5.44 16.84
CA MET A 118 -27.26 -5.59 17.91
C MET A 118 -28.66 -5.13 17.50
N GLY A 119 -28.72 -4.24 16.51
CA GLY A 119 -29.97 -3.74 15.95
C GLY A 119 -29.74 -2.48 15.15
N GLY A 120 -30.81 -1.87 14.67
CA GLY A 120 -30.74 -0.61 13.95
C GLY A 120 -32.10 -0.12 13.52
N SER A 121 -32.14 1.15 13.12
CA SER A 121 -33.37 1.85 12.76
C SER A 121 -33.06 2.92 11.71
N VAL A 122 -34.11 3.42 11.06
CA VAL A 122 -34.04 4.60 10.20
C VAL A 122 -34.58 5.80 10.98
N LEU A 123 -33.77 6.85 11.06
CA LEU A 123 -34.07 8.10 11.76
C LEU A 123 -34.32 9.21 10.74
N THR A 124 -35.23 10.13 11.04
CA THR A 124 -35.43 11.33 10.21
C THR A 124 -34.18 12.22 10.27
N ALA A 125 -33.84 12.89 9.18
CA ALA A 125 -32.71 13.81 9.11
C ALA A 125 -33.10 15.12 8.38
N GLY A 126 -32.74 16.25 8.98
CA GLY A 126 -32.82 17.58 8.37
C GLY A 126 -34.05 18.38 8.78
N ASP A 127 -34.33 19.42 8.00
CA ASP A 127 -35.42 20.36 8.22
C ASP A 127 -36.74 19.88 7.58
N ILE A 128 -37.85 20.53 7.90
CA ILE A 128 -39.17 20.24 7.35
C ILE A 128 -39.11 20.27 5.82
N GLY A 129 -39.41 19.12 5.21
CA GLY A 129 -39.45 18.96 3.75
C GLY A 129 -38.20 18.36 3.13
N SER A 130 -37.14 18.10 3.91
CA SER A 130 -35.94 17.41 3.42
C SER A 130 -36.23 15.99 2.90
N ASN A 131 -37.22 15.31 3.47
CA ASN A 131 -37.49 13.86 3.28
C ASN A 131 -36.22 13.01 3.32
N SER A 132 -35.27 13.43 4.15
CA SER A 132 -33.98 12.78 4.32
C SER A 132 -33.97 11.95 5.59
N TYR A 133 -33.22 10.86 5.57
CA TYR A 133 -33.13 9.88 6.64
C TYR A 133 -31.69 9.43 6.84
N VAL A 134 -31.39 8.92 8.02
CA VAL A 134 -30.10 8.35 8.39
C VAL A 134 -30.34 6.99 9.01
N ALA A 135 -29.51 6.00 8.66
CA ALA A 135 -29.55 4.69 9.29
C ALA A 135 -28.69 4.73 10.54
N ALA A 136 -29.25 4.29 11.66
CA ALA A 136 -28.53 4.07 12.91
C ALA A 136 -28.31 2.57 13.09
N ALA A 137 -27.05 2.13 13.21
CA ALA A 137 -26.68 0.74 13.48
C ALA A 137 -26.04 0.65 14.86
N HIS A 138 -26.62 -0.17 15.74
CA HIS A 138 -26.04 -0.47 17.05
C HIS A 138 -25.08 -1.65 16.90
N ILE A 139 -23.79 -1.38 17.11
CA ILE A 139 -22.70 -2.31 16.87
C ILE A 139 -21.98 -2.57 18.18
N SER A 140 -21.82 -3.85 18.53
CA SER A 140 -20.85 -4.28 19.54
C SER A 140 -19.59 -4.78 18.84
N TYR A 141 -18.44 -4.33 19.30
CA TYR A 141 -17.14 -4.69 18.76
C TYR A 141 -16.14 -5.03 19.86
N SER A 142 -15.23 -5.95 19.55
CA SER A 142 -14.10 -6.33 20.37
C SER A 142 -12.88 -6.44 19.48
N THR A 143 -11.77 -5.87 19.91
CA THR A 143 -10.55 -5.77 19.10
C THR A 143 -9.32 -6.13 19.91
N GLU A 144 -8.34 -6.78 19.27
CA GLU A 144 -7.07 -7.16 19.89
C GLU A 144 -5.92 -6.96 18.89
N ASN A 145 -4.78 -6.44 19.36
CA ASN A 145 -3.56 -6.25 18.55
C ASN A 145 -3.77 -5.39 17.29
N ILE A 146 -4.57 -4.33 17.42
CA ILE A 146 -4.90 -3.38 16.36
C ILE A 146 -4.27 -2.00 16.62
N GLY A 147 -3.87 -1.30 15.56
CA GLY A 147 -3.43 0.10 15.65
C GLY A 147 -4.54 1.07 15.30
N ASN A 148 -5.28 0.77 14.24
CA ASN A 148 -6.44 1.54 13.78
C ASN A 148 -7.58 0.56 13.47
N TYR A 149 -8.78 0.89 13.95
CA TYR A 149 -10.00 0.17 13.63
C TYR A 149 -11.00 1.11 12.98
N THR A 150 -11.51 0.70 11.82
CA THR A 150 -12.41 1.50 10.99
C THR A 150 -13.74 0.79 10.85
N ILE A 151 -14.82 1.51 11.11
CA ILE A 151 -16.20 1.09 10.84
C ILE A 151 -16.74 1.97 9.72
N SER A 152 -17.24 1.37 8.66
CA SER A 152 -17.75 2.06 7.48
C SER A 152 -19.18 1.63 7.20
N LEU A 153 -20.13 2.56 7.12
CA LEU A 153 -21.54 2.30 6.88
C LEU A 153 -21.93 2.79 5.49
N GLU A 154 -22.44 1.87 4.67
CA GLU A 154 -22.99 2.14 3.35
C GLU A 154 -24.46 1.74 3.31
N THR A 155 -25.31 2.57 2.71
CA THR A 155 -26.75 2.30 2.56
C THR A 155 -27.09 2.00 1.12
N TYR A 156 -28.08 1.13 0.94
CA TYR A 156 -28.53 0.67 -0.37
C TYR A 156 -30.05 0.67 -0.40
N GLU A 157 -30.62 1.28 -1.43
CA GLU A 157 -32.06 1.16 -1.73
C GLU A 157 -32.47 -0.29 -2.02
N ALA A 158 -31.59 -1.04 -2.66
CA ALA A 158 -31.84 -2.45 -2.98
C ALA A 158 -31.69 -3.34 -1.73
N ASP A 159 -32.48 -4.41 -1.71
CA ASP A 159 -32.35 -5.47 -0.72
C ASP A 159 -31.05 -6.22 -0.95
N LEU A 160 -30.10 -6.06 -0.02
CA LEU A 160 -28.84 -6.77 -0.11
C LEU A 160 -29.02 -8.21 0.35
N PRO A 161 -28.59 -9.19 -0.47
CA PRO A 161 -28.73 -10.60 -0.14
C PRO A 161 -27.82 -11.00 1.03
N SER A 162 -28.35 -11.80 1.96
CA SER A 162 -27.62 -12.32 3.13
C SER A 162 -27.26 -13.80 3.02
N GLU A 163 -27.87 -14.53 2.08
CA GLU A 163 -27.70 -15.97 1.91
C GLU A 163 -27.26 -16.32 0.49
N VAL A 164 -26.35 -17.30 0.41
CA VAL A 164 -25.80 -17.78 -0.85
C VAL A 164 -26.23 -19.23 -1.07
N PHE A 165 -26.88 -19.46 -2.19
CA PHE A 165 -27.30 -20.78 -2.63
C PHE A 165 -26.52 -21.18 -3.89
N VAL A 166 -26.14 -22.44 -4.00
CA VAL A 166 -25.41 -22.97 -5.15
C VAL A 166 -26.28 -24.00 -5.83
N LEU A 167 -26.55 -23.78 -7.12
CA LEU A 167 -27.40 -24.67 -7.88
C LEU A 167 -26.69 -26.01 -8.12
N GLN A 168 -27.26 -27.07 -7.56
CA GLN A 168 -26.88 -28.44 -7.78
C GLN A 168 -27.48 -28.94 -9.09
N GLY A 169 -26.61 -29.36 -10.00
CA GLY A 169 -27.00 -29.88 -11.30
C GLY A 169 -25.83 -30.51 -12.04
N SER A 170 -26.06 -30.88 -13.28
CA SER A 170 -24.98 -31.31 -14.18
C SER A 170 -24.06 -30.14 -14.46
N ARG A 171 -22.76 -30.42 -14.59
CA ARG A 171 -21.72 -29.41 -14.81
C ARG A 171 -20.80 -29.88 -15.91
N VAL A 172 -20.30 -28.96 -16.71
CA VAL A 172 -19.36 -29.24 -17.79
C VAL A 172 -18.19 -28.28 -17.65
N GLN A 173 -16.95 -28.79 -17.72
CA GLN A 173 -15.72 -28.02 -17.43
C GLN A 173 -15.74 -27.42 -16.01
N ALA A 174 -16.12 -28.24 -15.03
CA ALA A 174 -16.11 -27.88 -13.61
C ALA A 174 -15.67 -29.06 -12.72
N ASP A 175 -14.66 -29.81 -13.15
CA ASP A 175 -14.05 -30.92 -12.41
C ASP A 175 -13.48 -30.44 -11.06
N SER A 176 -13.06 -29.16 -10.99
CA SER A 176 -12.55 -28.54 -9.77
C SER A 176 -13.65 -28.01 -8.81
N TYR A 177 -14.93 -28.30 -9.10
CA TYR A 177 -16.08 -27.87 -8.29
C TYR A 177 -15.99 -28.25 -6.81
N PRO A 178 -15.64 -29.49 -6.40
CA PRO A 178 -15.57 -29.85 -4.99
C PRO A 178 -14.59 -28.98 -4.19
N SER A 179 -13.44 -28.65 -4.78
CA SER A 179 -12.46 -27.76 -4.15
C SER A 179 -12.96 -26.32 -4.11
N PHE A 180 -13.57 -25.84 -5.19
CA PHE A 180 -14.17 -24.51 -5.26
C PHE A 180 -15.23 -24.31 -4.16
N ILE A 181 -16.20 -25.22 -4.04
CA ILE A 181 -17.30 -25.05 -3.08
C ILE A 181 -16.82 -25.13 -1.62
N ASN A 182 -15.86 -26.01 -1.32
CA ASN A 182 -15.29 -26.12 0.02
C ASN A 182 -14.53 -24.85 0.41
N TYR A 183 -13.76 -24.28 -0.53
CA TYR A 183 -13.03 -23.05 -0.30
C TYR A 183 -13.96 -21.84 -0.18
N LEU A 184 -14.98 -21.75 -1.05
CA LEU A 184 -16.00 -20.72 -0.99
C LEU A 184 -16.75 -20.74 0.34
N ARG A 185 -17.17 -21.93 0.80
CA ARG A 185 -17.76 -22.13 2.14
C ARG A 185 -16.84 -21.61 3.23
N SER A 186 -15.55 -21.98 3.20
CA SER A 186 -14.56 -21.54 4.19
C SER A 186 -14.33 -20.02 4.18
N LYS A 187 -14.37 -19.38 3.00
CA LYS A 187 -14.21 -17.93 2.87
C LYS A 187 -15.43 -17.16 3.33
N LEU A 188 -16.62 -17.59 2.94
CA LEU A 188 -17.88 -16.92 3.29
C LEU A 188 -18.31 -17.21 4.74
N SER A 189 -18.00 -18.39 5.30
CA SER A 189 -18.29 -18.71 6.70
C SER A 189 -17.51 -17.84 7.68
N LYS A 190 -16.27 -17.43 7.33
CA LYS A 190 -15.51 -16.42 8.10
C LYS A 190 -16.20 -15.07 8.20
N LYS A 191 -17.15 -14.79 7.29
CA LYS A 191 -18.00 -13.59 7.25
C LYS A 191 -19.43 -13.88 7.70
N ASN A 192 -19.69 -15.06 8.29
CA ASN A 192 -21.01 -15.53 8.70
C ASN A 192 -22.04 -15.64 7.56
N ILE A 193 -21.60 -15.79 6.31
CA ILE A 193 -22.47 -16.04 5.16
C ILE A 193 -22.52 -17.55 4.91
N LEU A 194 -23.72 -18.13 5.02
CA LEU A 194 -23.94 -19.54 4.77
C LEU A 194 -24.03 -19.83 3.27
N VAL A 195 -23.43 -20.95 2.86
CA VAL A 195 -23.43 -21.41 1.46
C VAL A 195 -24.09 -22.79 1.38
N ASN A 196 -25.34 -22.80 0.93
CA ASN A 196 -26.17 -24.00 0.82
C ASN A 196 -26.25 -24.48 -0.64
N GLU A 197 -26.30 -25.79 -0.87
CA GLU A 197 -26.58 -26.33 -2.20
C GLU A 197 -28.07 -26.60 -2.35
N ILE A 198 -28.65 -26.24 -3.49
CA ILE A 198 -30.08 -26.38 -3.79
C ILE A 198 -30.32 -26.97 -5.16
N THR A 199 -31.41 -27.66 -5.33
CA THR A 199 -31.91 -28.16 -6.62
C THR A 199 -32.69 -27.08 -7.38
N VAL A 200 -32.90 -27.29 -8.68
CA VAL A 200 -33.72 -26.40 -9.52
C VAL A 200 -35.16 -26.26 -8.99
N ARG A 201 -35.71 -27.29 -8.33
CA ARG A 201 -37.06 -27.21 -7.74
C ARG A 201 -37.10 -26.30 -6.51
N GLU A 202 -36.07 -26.38 -5.67
CA GLU A 202 -35.97 -25.52 -4.48
C GLU A 202 -35.75 -24.05 -4.85
N LEU A 203 -35.12 -23.78 -6.00
CA LEU A 203 -34.95 -22.44 -6.56
C LEU A 203 -36.29 -21.71 -6.77
N GLU A 204 -37.37 -22.44 -7.09
CA GLU A 204 -38.72 -21.85 -7.23
C GLU A 204 -39.23 -21.30 -5.88
N THR A 205 -38.82 -21.91 -4.77
CA THR A 205 -39.32 -21.60 -3.42
C THR A 205 -38.43 -20.67 -2.61
N LEU A 206 -37.28 -20.22 -3.14
CA LEU A 206 -36.36 -19.35 -2.40
C LEU A 206 -36.99 -18.00 -2.02
N PRO A 207 -36.61 -17.42 -0.88
CA PRO A 207 -37.02 -16.07 -0.52
C PRO A 207 -36.48 -15.03 -1.53
N GLN A 208 -37.11 -13.85 -1.54
CA GLN A 208 -36.59 -12.70 -2.28
C GLN A 208 -35.22 -12.29 -1.73
N GLY A 209 -34.36 -11.72 -2.57
CA GLY A 209 -33.03 -11.28 -2.14
C GLY A 209 -32.06 -12.43 -1.85
N ALA A 210 -32.22 -13.60 -2.47
CA ALA A 210 -31.23 -14.68 -2.40
C ALA A 210 -30.17 -14.54 -3.52
N ILE A 211 -28.90 -14.86 -3.21
CA ILE A 211 -27.88 -15.08 -4.24
C ILE A 211 -27.90 -16.53 -4.68
N VAL A 212 -27.93 -16.76 -5.99
CA VAL A 212 -27.89 -18.10 -6.58
C VAL A 212 -26.68 -18.22 -7.50
N LEU A 213 -25.70 -19.03 -7.10
CA LEU A 213 -24.53 -19.36 -7.90
C LEU A 213 -24.88 -20.51 -8.85
N VAL A 214 -24.55 -20.33 -10.12
CA VAL A 214 -24.76 -21.34 -11.18
C VAL A 214 -23.41 -21.70 -11.81
N PRO A 215 -22.59 -22.54 -11.14
CA PRO A 215 -21.28 -22.98 -11.62
C PRO A 215 -21.37 -24.20 -12.54
N SER A 216 -22.19 -24.12 -13.58
CA SER A 216 -22.52 -25.25 -14.45
C SER A 216 -21.72 -25.30 -15.75
N GLY A 217 -21.01 -24.23 -16.11
CA GLY A 217 -20.26 -24.10 -17.36
C GLY A 217 -21.12 -23.82 -18.59
N TYR A 218 -22.32 -24.39 -18.68
CA TYR A 218 -23.37 -24.01 -19.62
C TYR A 218 -24.68 -23.78 -18.85
N ILE A 219 -25.53 -22.86 -19.31
CA ILE A 219 -26.77 -22.51 -18.63
C ILE A 219 -27.75 -23.69 -18.61
N PRO A 220 -28.35 -24.07 -17.45
CA PRO A 220 -29.43 -25.05 -17.40
C PRO A 220 -30.65 -24.58 -18.19
N LYS A 221 -31.28 -25.47 -18.96
CA LYS A 221 -32.44 -25.14 -19.81
C LYS A 221 -33.61 -24.56 -19.00
N GLU A 222 -33.75 -24.97 -17.74
CA GLU A 222 -34.81 -24.53 -16.84
C GLU A 222 -34.70 -23.04 -16.54
N LEU A 223 -33.48 -22.48 -16.43
CA LEU A 223 -33.29 -21.04 -16.21
C LEU A 223 -33.64 -20.20 -17.45
N LEU A 224 -33.71 -20.82 -18.62
CA LEU A 224 -34.14 -20.20 -19.87
C LEU A 224 -35.66 -20.32 -20.12
N GLY A 225 -36.43 -20.87 -19.16
CA GLY A 225 -37.88 -21.08 -19.32
C GLY A 225 -38.24 -22.30 -20.18
N VAL A 226 -37.28 -23.16 -20.52
CA VAL A 226 -37.56 -24.37 -21.29
C VAL A 226 -38.12 -25.44 -20.36
N ASN A 227 -39.42 -25.73 -20.48
CA ASN A 227 -40.14 -26.68 -19.63
C ASN A 227 -40.11 -26.34 -18.13
N SER A 228 -39.91 -25.07 -17.79
CA SER A 228 -39.94 -24.57 -16.41
C SER A 228 -40.62 -23.20 -16.36
N THR A 229 -41.25 -22.88 -15.23
CA THR A 229 -41.75 -21.53 -14.93
C THR A 229 -40.63 -20.57 -14.51
N LEU A 230 -39.44 -21.09 -14.25
CA LEU A 230 -38.25 -20.29 -13.99
C LEU A 230 -37.83 -19.60 -15.28
N SER A 231 -37.60 -18.30 -15.19
CA SER A 231 -36.99 -17.53 -16.26
C SER A 231 -36.07 -16.48 -15.65
N ILE A 232 -35.10 -16.02 -16.43
CA ILE A 232 -34.19 -14.93 -16.06
C ILE A 232 -34.97 -13.71 -15.56
N ASP A 233 -36.04 -13.34 -16.29
CA ASP A 233 -36.91 -12.23 -15.90
C ASP A 233 -37.62 -12.50 -14.58
N ASN A 234 -38.21 -13.69 -14.40
CA ASN A 234 -38.94 -14.04 -13.18
C ASN A 234 -38.04 -14.07 -11.94
N LEU A 235 -36.78 -14.51 -12.09
CA LEU A 235 -35.79 -14.54 -11.01
C LEU A 235 -35.36 -13.12 -10.63
N ALA A 236 -35.08 -12.26 -11.60
CA ALA A 236 -34.71 -10.87 -11.32
C ALA A 236 -35.88 -10.04 -10.78
N ASP A 237 -37.11 -10.26 -11.26
CA ASP A 237 -38.31 -9.58 -10.76
C ASP A 237 -38.62 -9.96 -9.29
N ARG A 238 -38.18 -11.13 -8.84
CA ARG A 238 -38.21 -11.55 -7.42
C ARG A 238 -37.08 -10.93 -6.58
N GLY A 239 -36.23 -10.09 -7.16
CA GLY A 239 -35.08 -9.51 -6.47
C GLY A 239 -33.93 -10.50 -6.26
N MET A 240 -33.86 -11.59 -7.02
CA MET A 240 -32.77 -12.57 -6.88
C MET A 240 -31.54 -12.13 -7.65
N VAL A 241 -30.36 -12.47 -7.11
CA VAL A 241 -29.08 -12.22 -7.77
C VAL A 241 -28.51 -13.54 -8.26
N VAL A 242 -28.46 -13.74 -9.57
CA VAL A 242 -27.93 -14.98 -10.17
C VAL A 242 -26.51 -14.74 -10.62
N VAL A 243 -25.55 -15.44 -10.02
CA VAL A 243 -24.14 -15.40 -10.42
C VAL A 243 -23.84 -16.61 -11.29
N TYR A 244 -23.81 -16.41 -12.60
CA TYR A 244 -23.56 -17.45 -13.58
C TYR A 244 -22.07 -17.54 -13.94
N ILE A 245 -21.51 -18.74 -13.82
CA ILE A 245 -20.11 -19.04 -14.17
C ILE A 245 -20.15 -20.03 -15.34
N GLY A 246 -19.96 -19.51 -16.55
CA GLY A 246 -20.00 -20.35 -17.75
C GLY A 246 -19.93 -19.60 -19.08
N GLN A 247 -20.21 -20.36 -20.13
CA GLN A 247 -20.16 -20.00 -21.55
C GLN A 247 -21.40 -19.19 -21.99
N PRO A 248 -21.36 -18.51 -23.15
CA PRO A 248 -22.53 -17.89 -23.77
C PRO A 248 -23.70 -18.87 -23.98
N PHE A 249 -24.92 -18.34 -24.06
CA PHE A 249 -26.14 -19.17 -24.13
C PHE A 249 -26.44 -19.72 -25.54
N ASP A 250 -25.42 -19.91 -26.37
CA ASP A 250 -25.56 -20.62 -27.65
C ASP A 250 -25.83 -22.12 -27.45
N ARG A 251 -25.41 -22.65 -26.30
CA ARG A 251 -25.68 -24.00 -25.83
C ARG A 251 -26.21 -23.98 -24.41
N MET A 252 -27.00 -24.98 -24.06
CA MET A 252 -27.60 -25.15 -22.75
C MET A 252 -27.44 -26.60 -22.26
N LEU A 253 -27.61 -26.81 -20.96
CA LEU A 253 -27.67 -28.15 -20.37
C LEU A 253 -29.10 -28.68 -20.37
N ASP A 254 -29.26 -29.86 -20.96
CA ASP A 254 -30.44 -30.72 -20.81
C ASP A 254 -30.04 -31.98 -20.04
N GLY A 255 -30.23 -31.95 -18.72
CA GLY A 255 -29.67 -32.97 -17.85
C GLY A 255 -28.13 -32.97 -17.96
N GLN A 256 -27.53 -34.11 -18.31
CA GLN A 256 -26.08 -34.23 -18.50
C GLN A 256 -25.60 -33.87 -19.92
N GLN A 257 -26.52 -33.63 -20.86
CA GLN A 257 -26.17 -33.36 -22.25
C GLN A 257 -26.06 -31.86 -22.53
N VAL A 258 -25.06 -31.49 -23.32
CA VAL A 258 -24.93 -30.13 -23.87
C VAL A 258 -25.64 -30.10 -25.21
N VAL A 259 -26.70 -29.30 -25.32
CA VAL A 259 -27.51 -29.16 -26.54
C VAL A 259 -27.47 -27.72 -27.05
N THR A 260 -27.77 -27.50 -28.33
CA THR A 260 -27.84 -26.14 -28.89
C THR A 260 -29.10 -25.45 -28.41
N THR A 261 -28.99 -24.20 -27.96
CA THR A 261 -30.15 -23.43 -27.49
C THR A 261 -31.04 -23.09 -28.69
N PRO A 262 -32.35 -23.40 -28.65
CA PRO A 262 -33.27 -23.08 -29.74
C PRO A 262 -33.29 -21.58 -30.06
N ASP A 263 -33.36 -21.20 -31.34
CA ASP A 263 -33.32 -19.79 -31.75
C ASP A 263 -34.47 -18.97 -31.16
N ALA A 264 -35.66 -19.55 -31.02
CA ALA A 264 -36.80 -18.90 -30.36
C ALA A 264 -36.51 -18.53 -28.90
N VAL A 265 -35.77 -19.38 -28.17
CA VAL A 265 -35.34 -19.10 -26.80
C VAL A 265 -34.28 -18.00 -26.81
N LYS A 266 -33.27 -18.09 -27.69
CA LYS A 266 -32.22 -17.06 -27.81
C LYS A 266 -32.76 -15.67 -28.13
N GLN A 267 -33.78 -15.59 -28.98
CA GLN A 267 -34.43 -14.33 -29.36
C GLN A 267 -35.20 -13.68 -28.20
N ASN A 268 -35.66 -14.48 -27.24
CA ASN A 268 -36.40 -14.00 -26.06
C ASN A 268 -35.49 -13.57 -24.90
N ILE A 269 -34.18 -13.84 -24.97
CA ILE A 269 -33.24 -13.41 -23.93
C ILE A 269 -33.06 -11.88 -24.00
N PRO A 270 -33.18 -11.15 -22.88
CA PRO A 270 -33.15 -9.68 -22.88
C PRO A 270 -31.73 -9.10 -22.97
N PHE A 271 -30.79 -9.81 -23.58
CA PHE A 271 -29.40 -9.38 -23.72
C PHE A 271 -28.67 -10.17 -24.81
N ASN A 272 -27.48 -9.68 -25.16
CA ASN A 272 -26.58 -10.26 -26.14
C ASN A 272 -25.20 -10.51 -25.58
N PHE A 273 -24.51 -11.50 -26.15
CA PHE A 273 -23.12 -11.79 -25.88
C PHE A 273 -22.22 -11.15 -26.94
N GLU A 274 -21.18 -10.44 -26.51
CA GLU A 274 -20.17 -9.85 -27.38
C GLU A 274 -18.81 -10.48 -27.09
N THR A 275 -18.14 -11.01 -28.10
CA THR A 275 -16.90 -11.81 -27.98
C THR A 275 -15.62 -10.99 -28.07
N THR A 276 -15.68 -9.69 -27.78
CA THR A 276 -14.49 -8.84 -27.76
C THR A 276 -13.52 -9.30 -26.68
N PRO A 277 -12.19 -9.32 -26.93
CA PRO A 277 -11.20 -9.65 -25.91
C PRO A 277 -11.29 -8.67 -24.75
N ILE A 278 -11.40 -9.19 -23.53
CA ILE A 278 -11.51 -8.41 -22.30
C ILE A 278 -10.39 -8.83 -21.34
N LEU A 279 -9.92 -7.92 -20.52
CA LEU A 279 -8.94 -8.18 -19.47
C LEU A 279 -9.57 -7.88 -18.12
N SER A 280 -9.36 -8.78 -17.17
CA SER A 280 -9.74 -8.57 -15.78
C SER A 280 -8.85 -7.49 -15.14
N THR A 281 -9.41 -6.71 -14.23
CA THR A 281 -8.75 -5.63 -13.49
C THR A 281 -8.95 -5.80 -11.99
N GLY A 282 -8.29 -4.99 -11.15
CA GLY A 282 -8.55 -4.94 -9.71
C GLY A 282 -8.20 -6.22 -8.94
N ASN A 283 -7.07 -6.87 -9.27
CA ASN A 283 -6.62 -8.15 -8.69
C ASN A 283 -7.55 -9.36 -8.96
N PHE A 284 -8.57 -9.21 -9.79
CA PHE A 284 -9.46 -10.30 -10.19
C PHE A 284 -8.71 -11.30 -11.07
N SER A 285 -8.72 -12.57 -10.68
CA SER A 285 -7.86 -13.63 -11.24
C SER A 285 -8.43 -14.32 -12.48
N LEU A 286 -9.64 -13.96 -12.92
CA LEU A 286 -10.27 -14.54 -14.11
C LEU A 286 -9.42 -14.32 -15.38
N TYR A 287 -8.96 -15.42 -15.97
CA TYR A 287 -8.13 -15.50 -17.14
C TYR A 287 -8.98 -15.71 -18.42
N GLN A 288 -8.67 -14.95 -19.47
CA GLN A 288 -9.31 -15.04 -20.79
C GLN A 288 -10.86 -15.08 -20.73
N PRO A 289 -11.50 -14.03 -20.18
CA PRO A 289 -12.95 -13.89 -20.27
C PRO A 289 -13.40 -13.97 -21.75
N LEU A 290 -14.41 -14.81 -22.02
CA LEU A 290 -14.80 -15.18 -23.39
C LEU A 290 -15.80 -14.22 -24.02
N TYR A 291 -16.53 -13.46 -23.20
CA TYR A 291 -17.57 -12.55 -23.64
C TYR A 291 -17.83 -11.44 -22.62
N ARG A 292 -18.51 -10.39 -23.09
CA ARG A 292 -19.27 -9.45 -22.25
C ARG A 292 -20.75 -9.53 -22.60
N VAL A 293 -21.60 -9.07 -21.69
CA VAL A 293 -23.04 -9.06 -21.90
C VAL A 293 -23.53 -7.62 -22.08
N ALA A 294 -24.25 -7.38 -23.18
CA ALA A 294 -24.91 -6.10 -23.45
C ALA A 294 -26.43 -6.26 -23.27
N SER A 295 -27.06 -5.36 -22.53
CA SER A 295 -28.50 -5.42 -22.28
C SER A 295 -29.34 -5.06 -23.51
N ARG A 296 -30.56 -5.58 -23.55
CA ARG A 296 -31.65 -5.14 -24.42
C ARG A 296 -32.84 -4.73 -23.56
N GLY A 297 -33.56 -3.68 -23.97
CA GLY A 297 -34.80 -3.27 -23.33
C GLY A 297 -34.60 -2.67 -21.93
N ARG A 298 -35.32 -3.19 -20.93
CA ARG A 298 -35.43 -2.62 -19.57
C ARG A 298 -34.29 -2.97 -18.61
N TRP A 299 -33.31 -3.73 -19.07
CA TRP A 299 -32.18 -4.15 -18.25
C TRP A 299 -31.04 -3.12 -18.35
N SER A 300 -30.42 -2.78 -17.22
CA SER A 300 -29.21 -1.94 -17.20
C SER A 300 -27.97 -2.82 -17.11
N ALA A 301 -27.05 -2.66 -18.06
CA ALA A 301 -25.78 -3.38 -18.08
C ALA A 301 -24.65 -2.52 -17.46
N THR A 302 -23.90 -3.10 -16.53
CA THR A 302 -22.67 -2.54 -15.97
C THR A 302 -21.56 -3.58 -16.00
N MET A 303 -20.33 -3.16 -15.72
CA MET A 303 -19.16 -4.03 -15.72
C MET A 303 -18.38 -3.83 -14.42
N ALA A 304 -18.00 -4.93 -13.78
CA ALA A 304 -17.15 -4.95 -12.59
C ALA A 304 -15.84 -5.70 -12.91
N TYR A 305 -14.76 -5.33 -12.22
CA TYR A 305 -13.43 -5.94 -12.38
C TYR A 305 -12.94 -6.06 -13.83
N GLY A 306 -13.40 -5.17 -14.71
CA GLY A 306 -13.08 -5.17 -16.14
C GLY A 306 -13.66 -6.34 -16.96
N SER A 307 -14.06 -7.45 -16.35
CA SER A 307 -14.49 -8.68 -17.05
C SER A 307 -15.82 -9.28 -16.59
N VAL A 308 -16.33 -8.89 -15.43
CA VAL A 308 -17.61 -9.38 -14.90
C VAL A 308 -18.74 -8.50 -15.43
N SER A 309 -19.65 -9.06 -16.23
CA SER A 309 -20.80 -8.32 -16.75
C SER A 309 -21.98 -8.44 -15.79
N ILE A 310 -22.66 -7.34 -15.51
CA ILE A 310 -23.79 -7.31 -14.58
C ILE A 310 -25.00 -6.75 -15.32
N LEU A 311 -26.10 -7.48 -15.29
CA LEU A 311 -27.39 -7.05 -15.80
C LEU A 311 -28.35 -6.88 -14.63
N LYS A 312 -28.81 -5.66 -14.39
CA LYS A 312 -29.75 -5.35 -13.31
C LYS A 312 -31.16 -5.11 -13.84
N LYS A 313 -32.17 -5.57 -13.09
CA LYS A 313 -33.60 -5.31 -13.31
C LYS A 313 -34.29 -5.21 -11.95
N GLY A 314 -34.77 -4.02 -11.59
CA GLY A 314 -35.32 -3.77 -10.25
C GLY A 314 -34.29 -4.08 -9.16
N ASN A 315 -34.69 -4.87 -8.16
CA ASN A 315 -33.82 -5.32 -7.07
C ASN A 315 -32.99 -6.57 -7.43
N GLY A 316 -33.26 -7.22 -8.56
CA GLY A 316 -32.55 -8.43 -8.99
C GLY A 316 -31.43 -8.13 -10.00
N ALA A 317 -30.52 -9.08 -10.13
CA ALA A 317 -29.41 -8.97 -11.06
C ALA A 317 -28.94 -10.33 -11.60
N PHE A 318 -28.36 -10.32 -12.79
CA PHE A 318 -27.61 -11.44 -13.36
C PHE A 318 -26.16 -11.01 -13.51
N VAL A 319 -25.27 -11.70 -12.80
CA VAL A 319 -23.83 -11.47 -12.80
C VAL A 319 -23.17 -12.59 -13.61
N PHE A 320 -22.45 -12.22 -14.66
CA PHE A 320 -21.80 -13.15 -15.57
C PHE A 320 -20.30 -13.16 -15.33
N LEU A 321 -19.77 -14.31 -14.95
CA LEU A 321 -18.36 -14.62 -14.99
C LEU A 321 -18.11 -15.38 -16.30
N PRO A 322 -17.49 -14.74 -17.31
CA PRO A 322 -17.52 -15.22 -18.70
C PRO A 322 -16.53 -16.34 -19.00
N GLN A 323 -16.53 -17.39 -18.17
CA GLN A 323 -15.78 -18.63 -18.34
C GLN A 323 -16.39 -19.72 -17.44
N SER A 324 -16.21 -20.99 -17.79
CA SER A 324 -16.38 -22.12 -16.89
C SER A 324 -15.33 -22.13 -15.76
N LEU A 325 -15.58 -22.96 -14.75
CA LEU A 325 -14.76 -23.02 -13.55
C LEU A 325 -13.31 -23.45 -13.86
N ASP A 326 -13.14 -24.48 -14.71
CA ASP A 326 -11.81 -25.05 -15.00
C ASP A 326 -11.04 -24.27 -16.07
N GLY A 327 -11.73 -23.49 -16.91
CA GLY A 327 -11.07 -22.71 -17.97
C GLY A 327 -10.74 -21.28 -17.56
N GLY A 328 -11.50 -20.71 -16.62
CA GLY A 328 -11.44 -19.31 -16.24
C GLY A 328 -10.35 -18.97 -15.25
N TRP A 329 -9.89 -19.93 -14.46
CA TRP A 329 -8.86 -19.68 -13.45
C TRP A 329 -7.66 -20.58 -13.68
N ARG A 330 -6.48 -20.04 -13.41
CA ARG A 330 -5.22 -20.76 -13.53
C ARG A 330 -4.39 -20.49 -12.30
N GLU A 331 -3.62 -21.50 -11.90
CA GLU A 331 -2.64 -21.32 -10.84
C GLU A 331 -1.67 -20.21 -11.23
N ASN A 332 -1.54 -19.20 -10.36
CA ASN A 332 -0.59 -18.13 -10.59
C ASN A 332 0.83 -18.70 -10.38
N PRO A 333 1.69 -18.72 -11.42
CA PRO A 333 3.04 -19.28 -11.29
C PRO A 333 3.92 -18.49 -10.30
N LEU A 334 3.52 -17.25 -9.94
CA LEU A 334 4.20 -16.42 -8.95
C LEU A 334 3.72 -16.68 -7.51
N MET A 335 2.55 -17.31 -7.32
CA MET A 335 2.03 -17.74 -6.01
C MET A 335 1.77 -19.26 -6.04
N PRO A 336 2.84 -20.08 -6.09
CA PRO A 336 2.70 -21.53 -6.11
C PRO A 336 2.10 -22.03 -4.80
N GLY A 337 1.10 -22.91 -4.89
CA GLY A 337 0.45 -23.54 -3.72
C GLY A 337 -1.02 -23.20 -3.52
N LYS A 338 -1.63 -22.45 -4.44
CA LYS A 338 -3.06 -22.17 -4.46
C LYS A 338 -3.68 -22.68 -5.75
N ALA A 339 -4.65 -23.59 -5.65
CA ALA A 339 -5.29 -24.18 -6.82
C ALA A 339 -6.14 -23.15 -7.59
N ALA A 340 -6.34 -23.38 -8.89
CA ALA A 340 -7.21 -22.54 -9.74
C ALA A 340 -8.61 -22.35 -9.14
N SER A 341 -9.19 -23.40 -8.57
CA SER A 341 -10.50 -23.36 -7.92
C SER A 341 -10.55 -22.50 -6.66
N GLU A 342 -9.43 -22.31 -5.97
CA GLU A 342 -9.33 -21.40 -4.83
C GLU A 342 -9.33 -19.94 -5.30
N TYR A 343 -8.64 -19.62 -6.40
CA TYR A 343 -8.74 -18.30 -7.03
C TYR A 343 -10.17 -18.01 -7.50
N ALA A 344 -10.82 -18.99 -8.14
CA ALA A 344 -12.22 -18.87 -8.54
C ALA A 344 -13.14 -18.59 -7.34
N ALA A 345 -12.94 -19.31 -6.23
CA ALA A 345 -13.72 -19.12 -5.02
C ALA A 345 -13.48 -17.74 -4.38
N GLU A 346 -12.27 -17.20 -4.43
CA GLU A 346 -12.01 -15.84 -3.95
C GLU A 346 -12.62 -14.76 -4.83
N ASP A 347 -12.48 -14.87 -6.14
CA ASP A 347 -13.08 -13.93 -7.09
C ASP A 347 -14.61 -13.93 -6.94
N VAL A 348 -15.24 -15.10 -6.82
CA VAL A 348 -16.68 -15.21 -6.58
C VAL A 348 -17.06 -14.67 -5.20
N ALA A 349 -16.27 -14.94 -4.16
CA ALA A 349 -16.50 -14.35 -2.84
C ALA A 349 -16.38 -12.82 -2.86
N ALA A 350 -15.42 -12.26 -3.61
CA ALA A 350 -15.27 -10.82 -3.78
C ALA A 350 -16.51 -10.22 -4.46
N VAL A 351 -16.99 -10.82 -5.55
CA VAL A 351 -18.24 -10.44 -6.21
C VAL A 351 -19.42 -10.45 -5.21
N ILE A 352 -19.52 -11.48 -4.36
CA ILE A 352 -20.59 -11.58 -3.36
C ILE A 352 -20.47 -10.52 -2.26
N LEU A 353 -19.27 -10.31 -1.71
CA LEU A 353 -19.04 -9.41 -0.57
C LEU A 353 -19.06 -7.93 -0.98
N GLU A 354 -18.60 -7.61 -2.19
CA GLU A 354 -18.56 -6.24 -2.70
C GLU A 354 -19.92 -5.79 -3.25
N ASN A 355 -20.80 -6.72 -3.64
CA ASN A 355 -22.14 -6.45 -4.20
C ASN A 355 -22.12 -5.48 -5.40
N PRO A 356 -21.31 -5.69 -6.44
CA PRO A 356 -21.14 -4.72 -7.53
C PRO A 356 -22.41 -4.47 -8.38
N TRP A 357 -23.47 -5.25 -8.17
CA TRP A 357 -24.79 -5.04 -8.80
C TRP A 357 -25.66 -4.02 -8.06
N ALA A 358 -25.32 -3.68 -6.82
CA ALA A 358 -26.00 -2.67 -6.03
C ALA A 358 -25.13 -1.42 -5.96
N ALA A 359 -25.72 -0.26 -6.26
CA ALA A 359 -25.04 1.02 -6.06
C ALA A 359 -25.42 1.53 -4.67
N PRO A 360 -24.46 1.99 -3.85
CA PRO A 360 -24.78 2.64 -2.60
C PRO A 360 -25.49 3.98 -2.85
N ASP A 361 -26.31 4.44 -1.90
CA ASP A 361 -27.02 5.73 -1.99
C ASP A 361 -26.05 6.93 -1.98
N GLY A 362 -24.80 6.73 -1.55
CA GLY A 362 -23.75 7.74 -1.49
C GLY A 362 -22.41 7.18 -1.03
N GLU A 363 -21.50 8.06 -0.63
CA GLU A 363 -20.22 7.68 -0.01
C GLU A 363 -20.45 7.03 1.36
N PRO A 364 -19.56 6.11 1.79
CA PRO A 364 -19.63 5.52 3.12
C PRO A 364 -19.45 6.58 4.23
N ALA A 365 -20.18 6.41 5.33
CA ALA A 365 -19.86 7.09 6.59
C ALA A 365 -18.75 6.30 7.30
N VAL A 366 -17.61 6.95 7.57
CA VAL A 366 -16.39 6.28 8.06
C VAL A 366 -16.05 6.77 9.46
N TYR A 367 -15.96 5.83 10.39
CA TYR A 367 -15.58 6.03 11.79
C TYR A 367 -14.22 5.40 12.03
N VAL A 368 -13.27 6.16 12.57
CA VAL A 368 -11.92 5.68 12.91
C VAL A 368 -11.77 5.69 14.42
N LEU A 369 -11.76 4.50 15.01
CA LEU A 369 -11.55 4.28 16.43
C LEU A 369 -10.05 4.08 16.67
N SER A 370 -9.48 5.00 17.45
CA SER A 370 -8.05 5.02 17.77
C SER A 370 -7.85 4.36 19.13
N GLY A 371 -7.22 3.20 19.17
CA GLY A 371 -6.94 2.46 20.41
C GLY A 371 -5.67 1.64 20.25
N ASN A 372 -4.68 1.87 21.12
CA ASN A 372 -3.44 1.10 21.15
C ASN A 372 -3.57 -0.20 21.99
N GLU A 373 -4.72 -0.41 22.64
CA GLU A 373 -5.01 -1.55 23.51
C GLU A 373 -6.32 -2.23 23.10
N SER A 374 -6.52 -3.47 23.55
CA SER A 374 -7.73 -4.24 23.28
C SER A 374 -8.96 -3.44 23.70
N THR A 375 -9.82 -3.11 22.74
CA THR A 375 -10.98 -2.27 22.98
C THR A 375 -12.24 -3.07 22.72
N ASP A 376 -12.98 -3.33 23.79
CA ASP A 376 -14.38 -3.77 23.76
C ASP A 376 -15.27 -2.54 23.85
N GLY A 377 -16.27 -2.46 22.99
CA GLY A 377 -17.21 -1.35 22.96
C GLY A 377 -18.55 -1.74 22.34
N ALA A 378 -19.55 -0.90 22.60
CA ALA A 378 -20.82 -0.94 21.92
C ALA A 378 -21.32 0.49 21.69
N GLY A 379 -21.84 0.76 20.51
CA GLY A 379 -22.36 2.08 20.18
C GLY A 379 -23.16 2.15 18.89
N TYR A 380 -23.87 3.26 18.71
CA TYR A 380 -24.59 3.64 17.51
C TYR A 380 -23.67 4.35 16.54
N PHE A 381 -23.69 3.85 15.30
CA PHE A 381 -23.00 4.45 14.17
C PHE A 381 -24.05 4.83 13.13
N TYR A 382 -23.85 5.98 12.51
CA TYR A 382 -24.83 6.61 11.65
C TYR A 382 -24.35 6.63 10.19
N SER A 383 -25.25 6.40 9.25
CA SER A 383 -24.94 6.52 7.82
C SER A 383 -24.93 7.99 7.37
N ASN A 384 -24.43 8.21 6.15
CA ASN A 384 -24.76 9.46 5.46
C ASN A 384 -26.27 9.54 5.16
N PRO A 385 -26.82 10.75 4.95
CA PRO A 385 -28.24 10.90 4.69
C PRO A 385 -28.68 10.29 3.34
N PHE A 386 -29.85 9.64 3.32
CA PHE A 386 -30.48 9.04 2.15
C PHE A 386 -32.00 9.33 2.11
N GLN A 387 -32.70 8.89 1.06
CA GLN A 387 -34.16 9.02 0.94
C GLN A 387 -34.87 7.71 1.22
N GLY A 388 -36.08 7.73 1.81
CA GLY A 388 -36.89 6.53 2.06
C GLY A 388 -36.79 5.98 3.49
N GLU A 389 -37.82 5.26 3.92
CA GLU A 389 -37.99 4.83 5.32
C GLU A 389 -37.42 3.42 5.60
N GLU A 390 -36.84 2.78 4.60
CA GLU A 390 -36.25 1.45 4.69
C GLU A 390 -35.01 1.36 3.79
N ARG A 391 -33.94 0.76 4.32
CA ARG A 391 -32.67 0.55 3.62
C ARG A 391 -31.97 -0.72 4.05
N SER A 392 -31.18 -1.28 3.13
CA SER A 392 -30.13 -2.21 3.50
C SER A 392 -28.89 -1.44 3.91
N VAL A 393 -28.27 -1.81 5.03
CA VAL A 393 -27.04 -1.22 5.55
C VAL A 393 -25.95 -2.28 5.50
N LYS A 394 -24.88 -1.97 4.78
CA LYS A 394 -23.64 -2.75 4.78
C LYS A 394 -22.65 -2.07 5.71
N VAL A 395 -22.23 -2.78 6.73
CA VAL A 395 -21.22 -2.33 7.69
C VAL A 395 -19.92 -3.06 7.41
N HIS A 396 -18.90 -2.31 6.99
CA HIS A 396 -17.57 -2.81 6.72
C HIS A 396 -16.62 -2.45 7.86
N PHE A 397 -16.08 -3.47 8.49
CA PHE A 397 -15.09 -3.36 9.55
C PHE A 397 -13.70 -3.63 8.98
N SER A 398 -12.73 -2.80 9.29
CA SER A 398 -11.33 -3.13 8.99
C SER A 398 -10.37 -2.67 10.07
N ALA A 399 -9.40 -3.52 10.38
CA ALA A 399 -8.33 -3.22 11.31
C ALA A 399 -6.96 -3.55 10.70
N ASN A 400 -5.95 -2.78 11.08
CA ASN A 400 -4.55 -3.03 10.72
C ASN A 400 -3.73 -3.29 11.99
N SER A 401 -2.78 -4.21 11.92
CA SER A 401 -1.81 -4.43 13.01
C SER A 401 -0.98 -3.15 13.26
N PRO A 402 -0.72 -2.77 14.53
CA PRO A 402 0.10 -1.61 14.86
C PRO A 402 1.58 -1.84 14.52
N VAL A 403 2.01 -3.10 14.41
CA VAL A 403 3.41 -3.48 14.16
C VAL A 403 3.67 -3.77 12.68
N ASP A 404 2.72 -4.38 11.98
CA ASP A 404 2.81 -4.68 10.54
C ASP A 404 1.54 -4.24 9.80
N PRO A 405 1.52 -3.05 9.19
CA PRO A 405 0.36 -2.54 8.47
C PRO A 405 -0.12 -3.41 7.30
N THR A 406 0.65 -4.41 6.86
CA THR A 406 0.24 -5.35 5.81
C THR A 406 -0.71 -6.44 6.33
N LEU A 407 -0.73 -6.67 7.64
CA LEU A 407 -1.68 -7.56 8.30
C LEU A 407 -3.00 -6.81 8.54
N ARG A 408 -3.92 -6.94 7.59
CA ARG A 408 -5.28 -6.40 7.66
C ARG A 408 -6.28 -7.50 7.98
N VAL A 409 -7.20 -7.23 8.90
CA VAL A 409 -8.41 -8.02 9.11
C VAL A 409 -9.61 -7.19 8.70
N GLU A 410 -10.56 -7.85 8.05
CA GLU A 410 -11.81 -7.25 7.63
C GLU A 410 -12.96 -8.12 8.12
N ASP A 411 -14.12 -7.51 8.32
CA ASP A 411 -15.39 -8.19 8.55
C ASP A 411 -16.50 -7.37 7.88
N VAL A 412 -17.56 -8.03 7.41
CA VAL A 412 -18.67 -7.36 6.72
C VAL A 412 -19.96 -7.92 7.26
N LYS A 413 -20.86 -7.03 7.69
CA LYS A 413 -22.19 -7.39 8.15
C LYS A 413 -23.21 -6.61 7.33
N ILE A 414 -24.33 -7.26 7.04
CA ILE A 414 -25.44 -6.65 6.30
C ILE A 414 -26.67 -6.76 7.19
N MET A 415 -27.42 -5.69 7.30
CA MET A 415 -28.71 -5.68 7.99
C MET A 415 -29.72 -4.84 7.23
N ARG A 416 -31.00 -5.14 7.45
CA ARG A 416 -32.10 -4.31 6.96
C ARG A 416 -32.60 -3.44 8.09
N VAL A 417 -32.60 -2.14 7.88
CA VAL A 417 -33.14 -1.16 8.83
C VAL A 417 -34.42 -0.59 8.25
N LYS A 418 -35.41 -0.43 9.13
CA LYS A 418 -36.66 0.25 8.81
C LYS A 418 -36.95 1.28 9.89
N LYS A 419 -37.71 2.30 9.51
CA LYS A 419 -38.25 3.26 10.46
C LYS A 419 -39.17 2.53 11.46
N SER A 420 -38.89 2.71 12.73
CA SER A 420 -39.59 2.05 13.86
C SER A 420 -40.84 2.82 14.31
N SER A 421 -40.88 4.12 14.07
CA SER A 421 -41.97 5.02 14.46
C SER A 421 -42.67 5.63 13.23
N PRO A 422 -44.00 5.86 13.28
CA PRO A 422 -44.71 6.46 12.15
C PRO A 422 -44.41 7.95 11.98
N GLY A 423 -44.16 8.67 13.08
CA GLY A 423 -43.88 10.10 13.08
C GLY A 423 -42.45 10.47 12.68
N ASN A 424 -42.23 11.76 12.46
CA ASN A 424 -40.93 12.35 12.11
C ASN A 424 -40.60 13.50 13.07
N ILE A 425 -39.32 13.70 13.37
CA ILE A 425 -38.84 14.94 14.02
C ILE A 425 -37.92 15.64 13.02
N TYR A 426 -38.13 16.94 12.83
CA TYR A 426 -37.27 17.80 12.00
C TYR A 426 -36.61 18.83 12.90
N ILE A 427 -35.38 19.21 12.58
CA ILE A 427 -34.63 20.23 13.32
C ILE A 427 -34.52 21.47 12.44
N ASP A 428 -34.94 22.61 12.98
CA ASP A 428 -34.85 23.90 12.27
C ASP A 428 -33.38 24.22 11.96
N GLY A 429 -33.08 24.52 10.69
CA GLY A 429 -31.70 24.70 10.22
C GLY A 429 -30.93 23.41 9.91
N GLY A 430 -31.52 22.22 10.08
CA GLY A 430 -30.96 20.92 9.67
C GLY A 430 -30.38 20.08 10.81
N VAL A 431 -29.69 18.98 10.46
CA VAL A 431 -29.20 17.99 11.46
C VAL A 431 -28.05 18.50 12.35
N VAL A 432 -27.36 19.55 11.90
CA VAL A 432 -26.16 20.06 12.57
C VAL A 432 -26.55 21.16 13.54
N VAL A 433 -26.37 20.89 14.82
CA VAL A 433 -26.77 21.76 15.93
C VAL A 433 -25.53 22.24 16.66
N VAL A 434 -25.48 23.53 17.01
CA VAL A 434 -24.43 24.07 17.89
C VAL A 434 -24.91 23.96 19.33
N SER A 435 -24.04 23.46 20.21
CA SER A 435 -24.35 23.35 21.64
C SER A 435 -24.81 24.69 22.23
N THR A 436 -25.89 24.68 23.01
CA THR A 436 -26.48 25.90 23.58
C THR A 436 -25.61 26.50 24.68
N ASN A 437 -24.62 25.76 25.17
CA ASN A 437 -23.54 26.31 25.98
C ASN A 437 -22.70 27.37 25.28
N ILE A 438 -22.71 27.39 23.96
CA ILE A 438 -21.94 28.28 23.10
C ILE A 438 -22.82 29.44 22.64
N THR A 439 -24.00 29.14 22.11
CA THR A 439 -24.90 30.14 21.48
C THR A 439 -25.87 30.78 22.48
N SER A 440 -26.22 30.09 23.56
CA SER A 440 -27.36 30.42 24.45
C SER A 440 -28.73 30.43 23.75
N GLU A 441 -28.82 29.96 22.51
CA GLU A 441 -30.06 29.89 21.72
C GLU A 441 -30.66 28.49 21.82
N GLU A 442 -31.97 28.36 22.04
CA GLU A 442 -32.66 27.08 22.02
C GLU A 442 -32.77 26.54 20.59
N VAL A 443 -32.78 25.22 20.47
CA VAL A 443 -32.92 24.52 19.20
C VAL A 443 -34.39 24.17 19.02
N ARG A 444 -34.96 24.66 17.92
CA ARG A 444 -36.34 24.36 17.55
C ARG A 444 -36.44 23.05 16.81
N MET A 445 -37.30 22.17 17.28
CA MET A 445 -37.65 20.91 16.65
C MET A 445 -39.14 20.88 16.30
N PHE A 446 -39.48 20.21 15.21
CA PHE A 446 -40.84 20.03 14.73
C PHE A 446 -41.15 18.54 14.62
N ALA A 447 -41.98 18.03 15.51
CA ALA A 447 -42.45 16.65 15.50
C ALA A 447 -43.77 16.55 14.73
N LYS A 448 -43.77 15.81 13.62
CA LYS A 448 -44.98 15.42 12.88
C LYS A 448 -45.42 14.04 13.34
N LEU A 449 -46.48 13.98 14.15
CA LEU A 449 -47.01 12.74 14.69
C LEU A 449 -48.11 12.20 13.78
N SER A 450 -48.18 10.88 13.62
CA SER A 450 -49.08 10.24 12.64
C SER A 450 -49.63 8.92 13.15
N GLU A 451 -50.00 8.88 14.44
CA GLU A 451 -50.63 7.68 15.00
C GLU A 451 -52.07 7.52 14.48
N PRO A 452 -52.50 6.28 14.18
CA PRO A 452 -53.84 6.02 13.65
C PRO A 452 -54.94 6.24 14.69
N GLN A 453 -54.62 6.08 15.98
CA GLN A 453 -55.57 6.22 17.09
C GLN A 453 -55.29 7.51 17.86
N ALA A 454 -56.35 8.31 18.09
CA ALA A 454 -56.25 9.51 18.90
C ALA A 454 -55.95 9.15 20.35
N ALA A 455 -54.87 9.72 20.88
CA ALA A 455 -54.44 9.57 22.27
C ALA A 455 -53.70 10.83 22.74
N GLN A 456 -53.59 11.00 24.06
CA GLN A 456 -52.83 12.08 24.68
C GLN A 456 -51.93 11.55 25.82
N PRO A 457 -50.95 10.68 25.51
CA PRO A 457 -50.03 10.19 26.52
C PRO A 457 -49.14 11.34 27.04
N ASN A 458 -48.60 11.17 28.25
CA ASN A 458 -47.52 12.05 28.69
C ASN A 458 -46.26 11.67 27.91
N MET A 459 -45.61 12.66 27.30
CA MET A 459 -44.44 12.45 26.46
C MET A 459 -43.19 13.14 26.99
N TYR A 460 -42.04 12.62 26.58
CA TYR A 460 -40.72 13.13 26.84
C TYR A 460 -39.93 13.16 25.54
N LEU A 461 -39.17 14.23 25.33
CA LEU A 461 -38.11 14.24 24.33
C LEU A 461 -36.86 13.67 24.99
N ILE A 462 -36.39 12.52 24.53
CA ILE A 462 -35.17 11.86 25.00
C ILE A 462 -34.08 12.06 23.93
N ILE A 463 -32.89 12.43 24.38
CA ILE A 463 -31.70 12.47 23.55
C ILE A 463 -30.76 11.38 24.03
N THR A 464 -30.44 10.47 23.13
CA THR A 464 -29.57 9.31 23.34
C THR A 464 -28.21 9.57 22.68
N ASP A 465 -27.13 9.31 23.41
CA ASP A 465 -25.76 9.40 22.88
C ASP A 465 -25.39 8.22 21.97
N ASP A 466 -24.16 8.23 21.47
CA ASP A 466 -23.60 7.17 20.64
C ASP A 466 -23.34 5.88 21.41
N GLU A 467 -23.26 5.87 22.73
CA GLU A 467 -23.17 4.63 23.54
C GLU A 467 -24.56 4.01 23.82
N GLY A 468 -25.64 4.72 23.47
CA GLY A 468 -27.02 4.32 23.75
C GLY A 468 -27.53 4.77 25.11
N GLY A 469 -26.76 5.59 25.84
CA GLY A 469 -27.13 6.20 27.11
C GLY A 469 -28.07 7.40 26.94
N GLU A 470 -28.92 7.64 27.93
CA GLU A 470 -29.74 8.86 27.98
C GLU A 470 -28.88 10.07 28.36
N ALA A 471 -28.58 10.93 27.39
CA ALA A 471 -27.81 12.15 27.61
C ALA A 471 -28.68 13.27 28.24
N ARG A 472 -29.92 13.41 27.77
CA ARG A 472 -30.90 14.41 28.24
C ARG A 472 -32.34 13.93 28.08
N ARG A 473 -33.22 14.47 28.93
CA ARG A 473 -34.67 14.23 28.88
C ARG A 473 -35.45 15.51 29.19
N PHE A 474 -36.41 15.83 28.33
CA PHE A 474 -37.26 17.03 28.44
C PHE A 474 -38.74 16.64 28.48
N PRO A 475 -39.48 16.93 29.56
CA PRO A 475 -40.92 16.62 29.64
C PRO A 475 -41.72 17.51 28.69
N GLN A 476 -42.61 16.90 27.90
CA GLN A 476 -43.52 17.59 26.97
C GLN A 476 -44.98 17.62 27.46
N GLY A 477 -45.30 16.84 28.50
CA GLY A 477 -46.66 16.72 29.02
C GLY A 477 -47.58 15.94 28.09
N ARG A 478 -48.89 16.20 28.14
CA ARG A 478 -49.89 15.48 27.32
C ARG A 478 -49.87 15.99 25.89
N VAL A 479 -49.39 15.16 24.97
CA VAL A 479 -49.24 15.50 23.54
C VAL A 479 -50.28 14.76 22.70
N ASN A 480 -50.96 15.48 21.81
CA ASN A 480 -51.87 14.85 20.84
C ASN A 480 -51.07 14.12 19.75
N VAL A 481 -51.17 12.79 19.70
CA VAL A 481 -50.42 11.92 18.77
C VAL A 481 -50.80 12.05 17.29
N GLN A 482 -51.79 12.90 16.98
CA GLN A 482 -52.26 13.18 15.61
C GLN A 482 -52.01 14.62 15.17
N ALA A 483 -51.37 15.44 16.01
CA ALA A 483 -51.08 16.83 15.70
C ALA A 483 -49.57 17.07 15.61
N ASP A 484 -49.19 18.06 14.81
CA ASP A 484 -47.82 18.56 14.77
C ASP A 484 -47.48 19.29 16.08
N LEU A 485 -46.28 19.07 16.60
CA LEU A 485 -45.77 19.67 17.83
C LEU A 485 -44.46 20.40 17.54
N SER A 486 -44.34 21.64 18.02
CA SER A 486 -43.07 22.38 18.01
C SER A 486 -42.48 22.38 19.42
N ILE A 487 -41.18 22.08 19.51
CA ILE A 487 -40.45 21.89 20.77
C ILE A 487 -39.18 22.75 20.70
N ASP A 488 -39.05 23.74 21.58
CA ASP A 488 -37.83 24.53 21.73
C ASP A 488 -37.07 23.96 22.95
N VAL A 489 -35.83 23.50 22.74
CA VAL A 489 -35.02 22.85 23.79
C VAL A 489 -33.58 23.37 23.84
N PRO A 490 -33.01 23.57 25.05
CA PRO A 490 -31.60 23.87 25.20
C PRO A 490 -30.75 22.59 25.05
N ILE A 491 -30.00 22.49 23.96
CA ILE A 491 -29.05 21.42 23.65
C ILE A 491 -27.68 21.70 24.29
N ASP A 492 -27.59 21.53 25.62
CA ASP A 492 -26.34 21.53 26.39
C ASP A 492 -25.72 20.12 26.36
N LEU A 493 -25.12 19.80 25.21
CA LEU A 493 -24.46 18.53 24.91
C LEU A 493 -23.04 18.74 24.37
N ASN A 494 -22.20 17.71 24.52
CA ASN A 494 -20.85 17.67 23.96
C ASN A 494 -20.91 17.41 22.44
N ARG A 495 -19.79 17.67 21.75
CA ARG A 495 -19.62 17.29 20.34
C ARG A 495 -19.86 15.79 20.18
N GLY A 496 -20.70 15.41 19.22
CA GLY A 496 -21.05 14.01 18.98
C GLY A 496 -22.27 13.84 18.10
N GLU A 497 -22.66 12.59 17.91
CA GLU A 497 -23.84 12.19 17.15
C GLU A 497 -24.87 11.59 18.10
N TYR A 498 -26.13 11.98 17.95
CA TYR A 498 -27.20 11.67 18.88
C TYR A 498 -28.46 11.24 18.15
N ALA A 499 -29.23 10.37 18.79
CA ALA A 499 -30.60 10.06 18.40
C ALA A 499 -31.57 10.82 19.31
N VAL A 500 -32.53 11.53 18.71
CA VAL A 500 -33.59 12.23 19.45
C VAL A 500 -34.89 11.50 19.22
N ALA A 501 -35.61 11.18 20.29
CA ALA A 501 -36.86 10.45 20.23
C ALA A 501 -37.93 11.13 21.09
N LEU A 502 -39.15 11.23 20.56
CA LEU A 502 -40.32 11.58 21.36
C LEU A 502 -40.99 10.28 21.82
N VAL A 503 -40.92 10.01 23.13
CA VAL A 503 -41.39 8.76 23.74
C VAL A 503 -42.43 9.01 24.83
N ASP A 504 -43.26 8.03 25.15
CA ASP A 504 -44.16 8.08 26.31
C ASP A 504 -43.56 7.44 27.57
N ASP A 505 -44.36 7.38 28.64
CA ASP A 505 -44.03 6.72 29.91
C ASP A 505 -43.66 5.23 29.76
N GLU A 506 -44.11 4.57 28.69
CA GLU A 506 -43.85 3.15 28.39
C GLU A 506 -42.66 2.96 27.42
N SER A 507 -41.93 4.03 27.11
CA SER A 507 -40.82 4.04 26.14
C SER A 507 -41.23 3.70 24.70
N LYS A 508 -42.51 3.84 24.34
CA LYS A 508 -42.93 3.76 22.94
C LYS A 508 -42.47 5.03 22.22
N ALA A 509 -41.68 4.87 21.17
CA ALA A 509 -41.26 5.98 20.32
C ALA A 509 -42.34 6.35 19.29
N TYR A 510 -42.73 7.62 19.25
CA TYR A 510 -43.74 8.15 18.31
C TYR A 510 -43.11 8.85 17.12
N ALA A 511 -41.92 9.43 17.32
CA ALA A 511 -41.13 10.06 16.27
C ALA A 511 -39.65 10.06 16.68
N GLN A 512 -38.75 9.95 15.71
CA GLN A 512 -37.30 9.95 15.96
C GLN A 512 -36.53 10.71 14.86
N CYS A 513 -35.43 11.35 15.23
CA CYS A 513 -34.49 11.96 14.30
C CYS A 513 -33.03 11.81 14.73
N TYR A 514 -32.13 11.99 13.76
CA TYR A 514 -30.70 12.11 13.97
C TYR A 514 -30.32 13.58 14.18
N MET A 515 -29.41 13.81 15.13
CA MET A 515 -28.86 15.13 15.45
C MET A 515 -27.35 15.01 15.61
N ARG A 516 -26.60 15.90 14.96
CA ARG A 516 -25.16 16.05 15.15
C ARG A 516 -24.88 17.32 15.92
N VAL A 517 -24.32 17.20 17.12
CA VAL A 517 -23.89 18.36 17.91
C VAL A 517 -22.45 18.67 17.54
N VAL A 518 -22.22 19.87 17.03
CA VAL A 518 -20.89 20.39 16.71
C VAL A 518 -20.49 21.47 17.70
N THR A 519 -19.18 21.58 17.92
CA THR A 519 -18.56 22.68 18.67
C THR A 519 -17.93 23.66 17.69
N VAL A 520 -17.35 24.73 18.22
CA VAL A 520 -16.54 25.67 17.42
C VAL A 520 -15.18 25.02 17.20
N ASP A 521 -14.76 24.87 15.95
CA ASP A 521 -13.40 24.46 15.63
C ASP A 521 -12.51 25.71 15.62
N ILE A 522 -11.46 25.71 16.45
CA ILE A 522 -10.55 26.85 16.59
C ILE A 522 -9.18 26.50 16.01
N SER A 523 -8.80 27.17 14.92
CA SER A 523 -7.53 26.90 14.23
C SER A 523 -6.60 28.12 14.23
N TRP A 524 -5.32 27.90 14.52
CA TRP A 524 -4.29 28.93 14.44
C TRP A 524 -3.82 29.11 12.99
N GLN A 525 -3.99 30.32 12.44
CA GLN A 525 -3.61 30.65 11.05
C GLN A 525 -2.20 31.22 10.93
N GLY A 526 -1.57 31.59 12.05
CA GLY A 526 -0.25 32.24 12.09
C GLY A 526 -0.27 33.58 12.81
N THR A 527 0.76 34.39 12.56
CA THR A 527 0.85 35.77 13.05
C THR A 527 0.47 36.76 11.96
N SER A 528 -0.09 37.90 12.35
CA SER A 528 -0.46 38.96 11.42
C SER A 528 0.80 39.53 10.74
N PRO A 529 0.82 39.64 9.40
CA PRO A 529 1.95 40.22 8.68
C PRO A 529 2.25 41.67 9.07
N GLN A 530 1.23 42.40 9.54
CA GLN A 530 1.35 43.82 9.91
C GLN A 530 1.81 44.01 11.36
N LYS A 531 1.58 43.01 12.22
CA LYS A 531 1.89 43.03 13.65
C LYS A 531 2.33 41.64 14.11
N PRO A 532 3.65 41.37 14.24
CA PRO A 532 4.17 40.08 14.68
C PRO A 532 3.67 39.63 16.06
N SER A 533 3.23 40.57 16.91
CA SER A 533 2.62 40.32 18.21
C SER A 533 1.14 39.88 18.16
N ALA A 534 0.51 39.94 16.98
CA ALA A 534 -0.90 39.59 16.81
C ALA A 534 -1.05 38.19 16.21
N TYR A 535 -1.71 37.30 16.95
CA TYR A 535 -1.99 35.92 16.58
C TYR A 535 -3.41 35.82 16.02
N VAL A 536 -3.56 35.16 14.87
CA VAL A 536 -4.85 35.04 14.18
C VAL A 536 -5.40 33.64 14.37
N PHE A 537 -6.63 33.56 14.86
CA PHE A 537 -7.36 32.31 15.01
C PHE A 537 -8.66 32.38 14.24
N ASN A 538 -8.92 31.35 13.44
CA ASN A 538 -10.22 31.16 12.80
C ASN A 538 -11.12 30.36 13.74
N LEU A 539 -12.37 30.78 13.81
CA LEU A 539 -13.46 30.11 14.52
C LEU A 539 -14.44 29.65 13.45
N GLU A 540 -14.45 28.34 13.22
CA GLU A 540 -15.20 27.71 12.13
C GLU A 540 -16.18 26.67 12.69
N ARG A 541 -17.19 26.37 11.88
CA ARG A 541 -18.14 25.27 12.06
C ARG A 541 -18.19 24.53 10.74
N GLU A 542 -17.65 23.31 10.71
CA GLU A 542 -17.57 22.50 9.49
C GLU A 542 -16.87 23.24 8.32
N GLY A 543 -15.82 23.99 8.64
CA GLY A 543 -15.07 24.79 7.68
C GLY A 543 -15.73 26.11 7.25
N GLN A 544 -16.87 26.48 7.83
CA GLN A 544 -17.52 27.78 7.60
C GLN A 544 -17.36 28.71 8.80
N PRO A 545 -17.12 30.02 8.60
CA PRO A 545 -17.07 31.00 9.69
C PRO A 545 -18.33 30.99 10.57
N ILE A 546 -18.17 30.99 11.90
CA ILE A 546 -19.29 31.10 12.84
C ILE A 546 -19.39 32.51 13.45
N GLU A 547 -20.62 32.99 13.63
CA GLU A 547 -20.89 34.21 14.39
C GLU A 547 -21.09 33.89 15.87
N LEU A 548 -20.33 34.55 16.75
CA LEU A 548 -20.37 34.34 18.19
C LEU A 548 -20.56 35.64 18.94
N SER A 549 -21.45 35.64 19.94
CA SER A 549 -21.79 36.83 20.72
C SER A 549 -20.61 37.33 21.56
N SER A 550 -19.85 36.41 22.20
CA SER A 550 -18.64 36.74 22.93
C SER A 550 -17.63 35.58 22.93
N VAL A 551 -16.35 35.93 22.82
CA VAL A 551 -15.21 35.01 22.91
C VAL A 551 -14.19 35.62 23.86
N LYS A 552 -13.79 34.88 24.90
CA LYS A 552 -12.68 35.28 25.77
C LYS A 552 -11.46 34.43 25.46
N VAL A 553 -10.27 35.03 25.44
CA VAL A 553 -9.01 34.30 25.20
C VAL A 553 -8.02 34.62 26.29
N LYS A 554 -7.48 33.60 26.94
CA LYS A 554 -6.36 33.72 27.88
C LYS A 554 -5.12 33.09 27.28
N VAL A 555 -3.97 33.76 27.40
CA VAL A 555 -2.70 33.26 26.87
C VAL A 555 -1.79 32.84 28.02
N ASP A 556 -1.40 31.56 28.04
CA ASP A 556 -0.62 30.91 29.11
C ASP A 556 -1.19 31.21 30.50
N ASP A 557 -2.45 30.84 30.71
CA ASP A 557 -3.20 31.08 31.95
C ASP A 557 -3.20 32.57 32.39
N GLY A 558 -3.21 33.48 31.41
CA GLY A 558 -3.25 34.92 31.62
C GLY A 558 -1.88 35.60 31.76
N LYS A 559 -0.77 34.85 31.71
CA LYS A 559 0.59 35.41 31.74
C LYS A 559 0.84 36.45 30.65
N TYR A 560 0.28 36.24 29.45
CA TYR A 560 0.37 37.17 28.33
C TYR A 560 -0.96 37.85 28.01
N GLY A 561 -1.82 37.99 29.03
CA GLY A 561 -3.08 38.74 28.95
C GLY A 561 -4.34 37.87 28.83
N SER A 562 -5.46 38.54 29.03
CA SER A 562 -6.82 38.04 28.81
C SER A 562 -7.56 39.03 27.92
N TYR A 563 -8.22 38.52 26.88
CA TYR A 563 -8.81 39.30 25.80
C TYR A 563 -10.29 38.95 25.70
N ASP A 564 -11.16 39.96 25.64
CA ASP A 564 -12.60 39.76 25.48
C ASP A 564 -13.04 40.35 24.12
N PHE A 565 -13.61 39.50 23.27
CA PHE A 565 -14.16 39.87 21.98
C PHE A 565 -15.70 39.77 22.02
N THR A 566 -16.38 40.66 21.30
CA THR A 566 -17.85 40.65 21.16
C THR A 566 -18.20 40.67 19.67
N ASN A 567 -19.31 40.02 19.31
CA ASN A 567 -19.80 39.91 17.92
C ASN A 567 -18.71 39.41 16.95
N VAL A 568 -18.04 38.33 17.32
CA VAL A 568 -16.96 37.72 16.53
C VAL A 568 -17.56 37.09 15.28
N ARG A 569 -17.00 37.44 14.11
CA ARG A 569 -17.40 36.89 12.81
C ARG A 569 -16.26 36.06 12.23
N GLY A 570 -16.15 34.81 12.66
CA GLY A 570 -15.23 33.82 12.09
C GLY A 570 -13.76 33.92 12.45
N ALA A 571 -13.25 35.03 12.98
CA ALA A 571 -11.86 35.13 13.39
C ALA A 571 -11.64 36.09 14.57
N VAL A 572 -10.62 35.79 15.39
CA VAL A 572 -10.13 36.70 16.43
C VAL A 572 -8.64 36.99 16.27
N TYR A 573 -8.28 38.23 16.60
CA TYR A 573 -6.91 38.73 16.55
C TYR A 573 -6.43 39.01 17.97
N VAL A 574 -5.56 38.15 18.48
CA VAL A 574 -5.03 38.24 19.85
C VAL A 574 -3.68 38.95 19.80
N ASP A 575 -3.66 40.24 20.11
CA ASP A 575 -2.44 41.07 20.13
C ASP A 575 -1.80 41.05 21.52
N VAL A 576 -0.75 40.24 21.70
CA VAL A 576 -0.03 40.12 22.98
C VAL A 576 0.94 41.26 23.25
N GLY A 577 1.10 42.19 22.30
CA GLY A 577 2.10 43.26 22.35
C GLY A 577 2.04 44.10 23.61
N GLY A 578 0.85 44.28 24.20
CA GLY A 578 0.67 45.01 25.46
C GLY A 578 1.36 44.36 26.66
N TYR A 579 1.54 43.04 26.65
CA TYR A 579 2.13 42.26 27.74
C TYR A 579 3.57 41.82 27.45
N SER A 580 3.93 41.64 26.18
CA SER A 580 5.27 41.26 25.72
C SER A 580 6.19 42.46 25.48
N GLY A 581 5.73 43.70 25.66
CA GLY A 581 6.52 44.91 25.41
C GLY A 581 6.62 45.29 23.92
N GLY A 582 5.66 44.86 23.10
CA GLY A 582 5.59 45.10 21.65
C GLY A 582 6.15 43.96 20.80
N ASP A 583 6.74 42.94 21.42
CA ASP A 583 7.35 41.80 20.74
C ASP A 583 6.36 40.63 20.54
N ALA A 584 6.73 39.66 19.69
CA ALA A 584 6.02 38.39 19.63
C ALA A 584 6.23 37.57 20.93
N LEU A 585 5.42 36.53 21.15
CA LEU A 585 5.69 35.58 22.23
C LEU A 585 7.08 34.93 22.05
N PRO A 586 7.77 34.59 23.15
CA PRO A 586 9.09 33.97 23.06
C PRO A 586 9.03 32.61 22.35
N PRO A 587 10.15 32.07 21.84
CA PRO A 587 10.17 30.73 21.27
C PRO A 587 9.81 29.66 22.32
N GLY A 588 8.93 28.73 21.96
CA GLY A 588 8.41 27.69 22.84
C GLY A 588 6.95 27.35 22.54
N ASP A 589 6.39 26.44 23.35
CA ASP A 589 4.98 26.07 23.29
C ASP A 589 4.16 27.02 24.16
N HIS A 590 3.14 27.61 23.56
CA HIS A 590 2.18 28.50 24.21
C HIS A 590 0.78 27.91 24.10
N THR A 591 -0.08 28.21 25.08
CA THR A 591 -1.47 27.77 25.09
C THR A 591 -2.41 28.96 25.07
N PHE A 592 -3.30 28.99 24.07
CA PHE A 592 -4.39 29.96 23.98
C PHE A 592 -5.69 29.28 24.41
N THR A 593 -6.21 29.64 25.57
CA THR A 593 -7.45 29.09 26.11
C THR A 593 -8.61 30.01 25.75
N PHE A 594 -9.49 29.52 24.90
CA PHE A 594 -10.72 30.16 24.45
C PHE A 594 -11.86 29.78 25.37
N THR A 595 -12.61 30.77 25.86
CA THR A 595 -13.85 30.58 26.59
C THR A 595 -15.00 31.19 25.79
N ILE A 596 -15.90 30.33 25.30
CA ILE A 596 -17.07 30.71 24.48
C ILE A 596 -18.31 30.21 25.20
N GLY A 597 -19.04 31.11 25.86
CA GLY A 597 -20.09 30.73 26.80
C GLY A 597 -19.54 29.87 27.93
N ARG A 598 -19.92 28.59 28.00
CA ARG A 598 -19.38 27.60 28.95
C ARG A 598 -18.28 26.70 28.37
N LEU A 599 -18.07 26.71 27.05
CA LEU A 599 -17.01 25.95 26.41
C LEU A 599 -15.65 26.56 26.77
N SER A 600 -14.70 25.72 27.16
CA SER A 600 -13.30 26.11 27.35
C SER A 600 -12.40 25.19 26.54
N GLU A 601 -11.72 25.74 25.53
CA GLU A 601 -10.88 24.98 24.61
C GLU A 601 -9.48 25.60 24.53
N SER A 602 -8.44 24.77 24.55
CA SER A 602 -7.04 25.22 24.56
C SER A 602 -6.36 24.88 23.24
N VAL A 603 -5.91 25.90 22.51
CA VAL A 603 -5.18 25.76 21.25
C VAL A 603 -3.68 25.92 21.50
N PRO A 604 -2.87 24.87 21.30
CA PRO A 604 -1.43 24.96 21.42
C PRO A 604 -0.83 25.69 20.21
N VAL A 605 0.09 26.62 20.46
CA VAL A 605 0.83 27.38 19.45
C VAL A 605 2.32 27.23 19.74
N SER A 606 3.02 26.49 18.88
CA SER A 606 4.47 26.31 18.97
C SER A 606 5.19 27.37 18.15
N ILE A 607 5.96 28.22 18.82
CA ILE A 607 6.78 29.24 18.18
C ILE A 607 8.19 28.70 18.04
N VAL A 608 8.54 28.30 16.82
CA VAL A 608 9.88 27.79 16.53
C VAL A 608 10.87 28.95 16.59
N ARG A 609 11.99 28.73 17.30
CA ARG A 609 13.11 29.67 17.27
C ARG A 609 13.58 29.81 15.82
N ALA A 610 13.43 31.00 15.24
CA ALA A 610 13.97 31.29 13.92
C ALA A 610 15.43 30.84 13.90
N ALA A 611 15.77 29.93 12.97
CA ALA A 611 17.13 29.43 12.84
C ALA A 611 18.07 30.63 12.75
N PRO A 612 19.22 30.63 13.47
CA PRO A 612 20.15 31.74 13.38
C PRO A 612 20.49 31.94 11.90
N PRO A 613 20.53 33.19 11.41
CA PRO A 613 20.87 33.46 10.02
C PRO A 613 22.17 32.76 9.67
N LEU A 614 22.37 32.42 8.40
CA LEU A 614 23.53 31.62 7.95
C LEU A 614 24.88 32.13 8.51
N PHE A 615 25.02 33.46 8.62
CA PHE A 615 26.20 34.16 9.16
C PHE A 615 26.30 34.18 10.70
N GLY A 616 25.26 33.80 11.42
CA GLY A 616 25.24 33.62 12.88
C GLY A 616 25.63 32.22 13.33
N ASN A 617 25.77 31.26 12.40
CA ASN A 617 26.19 29.90 12.73
C ASN A 617 27.73 29.81 12.79
N PRO A 618 28.36 29.50 13.94
CA PRO A 618 29.82 29.36 14.03
C PRO A 618 30.38 28.27 13.11
N LEU A 619 29.61 27.23 12.78
CA LEU A 619 30.01 26.21 11.79
C LEU A 619 30.18 26.82 10.39
N PHE A 620 29.38 27.82 10.02
CA PHE A 620 29.53 28.52 8.75
C PHE A 620 30.86 29.27 8.68
N TRP A 621 31.24 29.97 9.76
CA TRP A 621 32.54 30.66 9.83
C TRP A 621 33.71 29.69 9.81
N ILE A 622 33.63 28.58 10.56
CA ILE A 622 34.65 27.53 10.59
C ILE A 622 34.83 26.93 9.19
N THR A 623 33.74 26.57 8.50
CA THR A 623 33.81 26.02 7.14
C THR A 623 34.38 27.02 6.14
N MET A 624 33.98 28.30 6.22
CA MET A 624 34.50 29.35 5.35
C MET A 624 36.01 29.56 5.54
N ILE A 625 36.50 29.57 6.79
CA ILE A 625 37.92 29.67 7.13
C ILE A 625 38.70 28.44 6.62
N VAL A 626 38.17 27.23 6.82
CA VAL A 626 38.80 25.99 6.34
C VAL A 626 38.87 25.96 4.81
N SER A 627 37.79 26.33 4.13
CA SER A 627 37.76 26.42 2.66
C SER A 627 38.75 27.45 2.13
N LEU A 628 38.87 28.62 2.77
CA LEU A 628 39.90 29.63 2.45
C LEU A 628 41.31 29.10 2.71
N GLY A 629 41.52 28.34 3.78
CA GLY A 629 42.80 27.70 4.08
C GLY A 629 43.21 26.67 3.03
N ILE A 630 42.28 25.81 2.61
CA ILE A 630 42.50 24.82 1.55
C ILE A 630 42.75 25.50 0.20
N ALA A 631 41.97 26.53 -0.13
CA ALA A 631 42.16 27.31 -1.35
C ALA A 631 43.52 28.04 -1.36
N GLY A 632 43.91 28.63 -0.23
CA GLY A 632 45.19 29.30 -0.05
C GLY A 632 46.37 28.34 -0.17
N ALA A 633 46.28 27.16 0.44
CA ALA A 633 47.26 26.08 0.27
C ALA A 633 47.31 25.62 -1.19
N GLY A 634 46.16 25.42 -1.83
CA GLY A 634 46.04 25.06 -3.24
C GLY A 634 46.74 26.07 -4.16
N VAL A 635 46.58 27.38 -3.91
CA VAL A 635 47.24 28.45 -4.69
C VAL A 635 48.75 28.51 -4.43
N LEU A 636 49.21 28.29 -3.19
CA LEU A 636 50.63 28.26 -2.83
C LEU A 636 51.37 27.05 -3.43
N PHE A 637 50.70 25.90 -3.52
CA PHE A 637 51.27 24.66 -4.06
C PHE A 637 50.93 24.41 -5.55
N ALA A 638 50.08 25.24 -6.16
CA ALA A 638 49.81 25.19 -7.58
C ALA A 638 51.10 25.49 -8.36
N ARG A 639 51.60 24.49 -9.09
CA ARG A 639 52.65 24.70 -10.11
C ARG A 639 52.16 25.77 -11.08
N ARG A 640 52.96 26.81 -11.29
CA ARG A 640 52.75 27.76 -12.38
C ARG A 640 52.94 27.03 -13.71
N GLU A 641 51.86 26.46 -14.21
CA GLU A 641 51.80 25.99 -15.59
C GLU A 641 51.89 27.20 -16.52
N GLN A 642 52.84 27.16 -17.46
CA GLN A 642 52.83 28.09 -18.57
C GLN A 642 51.61 27.75 -19.43
N ILE A 643 50.71 28.71 -19.57
CA ILE A 643 49.45 28.58 -20.29
C ILE A 643 49.76 28.37 -21.78
N ALA A 644 49.75 27.11 -22.20
CA ALA A 644 49.53 26.76 -23.59
C ALA A 644 48.03 26.48 -23.74
N TYR A 645 47.29 27.53 -24.11
CA TYR A 645 45.89 27.55 -24.53
C TYR A 645 44.81 27.58 -23.43
N SER A 646 43.86 28.50 -23.59
CA SER A 646 42.58 28.54 -22.89
C SER A 646 41.52 27.89 -23.78
N VAL A 647 40.83 26.87 -23.26
CA VAL A 647 39.63 26.30 -23.88
C VAL A 647 38.42 26.93 -23.22
N ASP A 648 37.64 27.64 -24.02
CA ASP A 648 36.30 28.12 -23.71
C ASP A 648 35.41 26.89 -23.48
N ILE A 649 34.69 26.80 -22.35
CA ILE A 649 33.80 25.66 -22.06
C ILE A 649 32.43 26.01 -22.66
N PRO A 650 31.99 25.33 -23.73
CA PRO A 650 30.66 25.56 -24.27
C PRO A 650 29.62 24.90 -23.36
N ASP A 651 28.39 25.43 -23.38
CA ASP A 651 27.22 24.83 -22.75
C ASP A 651 27.11 23.33 -23.06
N PHE A 652 26.72 22.55 -22.05
CA PHE A 652 26.61 21.10 -22.17
C PHE A 652 25.75 20.73 -23.40
N PRO A 653 26.27 19.93 -24.33
CA PRO A 653 25.48 19.49 -25.47
C PRO A 653 24.32 18.62 -24.98
N PRO A 654 23.16 18.64 -25.66
CA PRO A 654 22.04 17.77 -25.31
C PRO A 654 22.46 16.30 -25.37
N ILE A 655 21.96 15.52 -24.41
CA ILE A 655 22.25 14.09 -24.26
C ILE A 655 21.80 13.37 -25.54
N THR A 656 22.76 13.00 -26.40
CA THR A 656 22.48 12.27 -27.64
C THR A 656 22.38 10.77 -27.34
N ARG A 657 21.15 10.25 -27.33
CA ARG A 657 20.83 8.84 -27.11
C ARG A 657 21.26 8.02 -28.33
N THR A 658 22.30 7.18 -28.20
CA THR A 658 22.74 6.30 -29.29
C THR A 658 22.14 4.90 -29.09
N LYS A 659 21.37 4.42 -30.07
CA LYS A 659 20.77 3.08 -30.06
C LYS A 659 21.81 2.07 -30.54
N ILE A 660 22.27 1.16 -29.67
CA ILE A 660 23.13 0.04 -30.04
C ILE A 660 22.25 -1.18 -30.35
N PRO A 661 22.31 -1.72 -31.58
CA PRO A 661 21.67 -2.99 -31.88
C PRO A 661 22.51 -4.13 -31.29
N LEU A 662 21.95 -4.92 -30.37
CA LEU A 662 22.54 -6.20 -29.97
C LEU A 662 21.68 -7.35 -30.47
N SER A 663 22.33 -8.39 -30.99
CA SER A 663 21.66 -9.65 -31.30
C SER A 663 21.45 -10.46 -30.02
N PRO A 664 20.38 -11.26 -29.93
CA PRO A 664 20.16 -12.19 -28.81
C PRO A 664 21.36 -13.12 -28.56
N ASP A 665 22.02 -13.60 -29.61
CA ASP A 665 23.18 -14.49 -29.50
C ASP A 665 24.38 -13.80 -28.85
N THR A 666 24.55 -12.49 -29.10
CA THR A 666 25.58 -11.69 -28.43
C THR A 666 25.31 -11.57 -26.94
N LEU A 667 24.03 -11.52 -26.53
CA LEU A 667 23.63 -11.48 -25.14
C LEU A 667 23.73 -12.86 -24.47
N LEU A 668 23.38 -13.95 -25.16
CA LEU A 668 23.53 -15.30 -24.63
C LEU A 668 25.00 -15.69 -24.46
N SER A 669 25.86 -15.33 -25.43
CA SER A 669 27.32 -15.54 -25.32
C SER A 669 27.99 -14.72 -24.22
N LEU A 670 27.31 -13.71 -23.66
CA LEU A 670 27.81 -12.98 -22.49
C LEU A 670 27.78 -13.87 -21.24
N PHE A 671 26.76 -14.70 -21.07
CA PHE A 671 26.67 -15.63 -19.93
C PHE A 671 27.83 -16.63 -19.91
N GLU A 672 28.18 -17.17 -21.09
CA GLU A 672 29.31 -18.08 -21.24
C GLU A 672 30.64 -17.37 -20.97
N ARG A 673 30.86 -16.19 -21.58
CA ARG A 673 32.08 -15.41 -21.36
C ARG A 673 32.30 -15.02 -19.90
N VAL A 674 31.23 -14.64 -19.20
CA VAL A 674 31.32 -14.31 -17.77
C VAL A 674 31.63 -15.58 -16.97
N ASN A 675 30.97 -16.72 -17.23
CA ASN A 675 31.31 -17.99 -16.59
C ASN A 675 32.77 -18.38 -16.84
N ASP A 676 33.26 -18.29 -18.08
CA ASP A 676 34.65 -18.56 -18.44
C ASP A 676 35.62 -17.65 -17.67
N SER A 677 35.30 -16.36 -17.56
CA SER A 677 36.13 -15.39 -16.84
C SER A 677 36.29 -15.72 -15.35
N TYR A 678 35.23 -16.24 -14.73
CA TYR A 678 35.24 -16.69 -13.34
C TYR A 678 35.64 -18.16 -13.18
N ARG A 679 35.92 -18.87 -14.29
CA ARG A 679 36.16 -20.32 -14.36
C ARG A 679 35.01 -21.15 -13.78
N TRP A 680 33.79 -20.66 -13.95
CA TRP A 680 32.57 -21.35 -13.56
C TRP A 680 32.02 -22.15 -14.74
N LYS A 681 31.22 -23.17 -14.42
CA LYS A 681 30.53 -23.98 -15.42
C LYS A 681 29.04 -23.87 -15.16
N HIS A 682 28.29 -23.35 -16.14
CA HIS A 682 26.83 -23.26 -16.11
C HIS A 682 26.26 -22.63 -14.82
N THR A 683 26.97 -21.66 -14.25
CA THR A 683 26.60 -21.03 -12.99
C THR A 683 25.78 -19.77 -13.26
N PRO A 684 24.55 -19.66 -12.72
CA PRO A 684 23.72 -18.47 -12.83
C PRO A 684 24.41 -17.21 -12.29
N LEU A 685 24.16 -16.09 -12.95
CA LEU A 685 24.84 -14.81 -12.71
C LEU A 685 23.90 -13.81 -12.04
N THR A 686 24.44 -12.96 -11.18
CA THR A 686 23.75 -11.79 -10.64
C THR A 686 23.60 -10.71 -11.71
N LEU A 687 22.67 -9.78 -11.51
CA LEU A 687 22.51 -8.62 -12.41
C LEU A 687 23.81 -7.83 -12.56
N THR A 688 24.58 -7.66 -11.48
CA THR A 688 25.84 -6.92 -11.50
C THR A 688 26.92 -7.64 -12.32
N GLU A 689 26.98 -8.97 -12.25
CA GLU A 689 27.89 -9.78 -13.08
C GLU A 689 27.53 -9.70 -14.56
N VAL A 690 26.23 -9.80 -14.88
CA VAL A 690 25.74 -9.61 -16.25
C VAL A 690 26.08 -8.20 -16.76
N LYS A 691 25.83 -7.15 -15.95
CA LYS A 691 26.19 -5.75 -16.27
C LYS A 691 27.69 -5.61 -16.53
N ASN A 692 28.53 -6.23 -15.71
CA ASN A 692 29.98 -6.18 -15.89
C ASN A 692 30.41 -6.90 -17.18
N GLY A 693 29.75 -8.00 -17.55
CA GLY A 693 30.00 -8.69 -18.82
C GLY A 693 29.74 -7.84 -20.07
N PHE A 694 28.92 -6.79 -20.00
CA PHE A 694 28.73 -5.89 -21.14
C PHE A 694 30.00 -5.08 -21.48
N LYS A 695 30.94 -4.94 -20.54
CA LYS A 695 32.24 -4.29 -20.79
C LYS A 695 33.05 -5.03 -21.84
N ASP A 696 32.82 -6.33 -21.99
CA ASP A 696 33.51 -7.19 -22.98
C ASP A 696 32.82 -7.15 -24.36
N ILE A 697 31.72 -6.42 -24.50
CA ILE A 697 31.06 -6.18 -25.80
C ILE A 697 31.55 -4.84 -26.35
N PHE A 698 32.14 -4.88 -27.55
CA PHE A 698 32.65 -3.68 -28.23
C PHE A 698 31.70 -3.27 -29.35
N TYR A 699 31.33 -1.98 -29.38
CA TYR A 699 30.60 -1.37 -30.49
C TYR A 699 31.40 -0.17 -31.00
N GLN A 700 31.77 -0.19 -32.28
CA GLN A 700 32.66 0.80 -32.91
C GLN A 700 33.99 0.97 -32.14
N GLY A 701 34.59 -0.15 -31.72
CA GLY A 701 35.88 -0.18 -31.02
C GLY A 701 35.86 0.30 -29.57
N LYS A 702 34.67 0.57 -28.99
CA LYS A 702 34.52 1.01 -27.58
C LYS A 702 33.70 0.01 -26.77
N PRO A 703 34.06 -0.26 -25.51
CA PRO A 703 33.27 -1.13 -24.64
C PRO A 703 31.88 -0.55 -24.38
N VAL A 704 30.91 -1.42 -24.15
CA VAL A 704 29.52 -1.05 -23.84
C VAL A 704 29.33 -0.98 -22.33
N TYR A 705 28.95 0.20 -21.84
CA TYR A 705 28.52 0.39 -20.46
C TYR A 705 27.00 0.49 -20.44
N ILE A 706 26.37 -0.28 -19.57
CA ILE A 706 24.92 -0.36 -19.44
C ILE A 706 24.51 0.00 -18.01
N THR A 707 23.35 0.66 -17.87
CA THR A 707 22.73 0.94 -16.58
C THR A 707 21.98 -0.29 -16.06
N ASP A 708 21.71 -0.36 -14.76
CA ASP A 708 20.98 -1.49 -14.16
C ASP A 708 19.59 -1.66 -14.80
N TYR A 709 18.85 -0.56 -14.99
CA TYR A 709 17.56 -0.56 -15.68
C TYR A 709 17.61 -1.17 -17.08
N ASN A 710 18.62 -0.81 -17.89
CA ASN A 710 18.73 -1.33 -19.25
C ASN A 710 19.17 -2.80 -19.26
N ALA A 711 19.97 -3.23 -18.29
CA ALA A 711 20.37 -4.64 -18.14
C ALA A 711 19.17 -5.50 -17.74
N GLU A 712 18.36 -5.07 -16.78
CA GLU A 712 17.11 -5.73 -16.39
C GLU A 712 16.14 -5.83 -17.56
N TYR A 713 15.90 -4.72 -18.27
CA TYR A 713 15.01 -4.70 -19.44
C TYR A 713 15.40 -5.73 -20.51
N LEU A 714 16.70 -5.90 -20.77
CA LEU A 714 17.18 -6.90 -21.72
C LEU A 714 17.00 -8.32 -21.22
N LEU A 715 17.28 -8.56 -19.94
CA LEU A 715 17.12 -9.86 -19.30
C LEU A 715 15.65 -10.26 -19.29
N ASP A 716 14.73 -9.37 -18.94
CA ASP A 716 13.28 -9.61 -18.99
C ASP A 716 12.80 -9.89 -20.42
N THR A 717 13.39 -9.22 -21.41
CA THR A 717 13.11 -9.52 -22.81
C THR A 717 13.63 -10.90 -23.25
N LEU A 718 14.71 -11.41 -22.66
CA LEU A 718 15.20 -12.77 -22.91
C LEU A 718 14.42 -13.82 -22.13
N ILE A 719 13.94 -13.49 -20.93
CA ILE A 719 13.10 -14.34 -20.09
C ILE A 719 11.73 -14.55 -20.74
N SER A 720 11.08 -13.48 -21.20
CA SER A 720 9.79 -13.58 -21.93
C SER A 720 9.89 -14.42 -23.21
N LYS A 721 11.10 -14.57 -23.77
CA LYS A 721 11.38 -15.41 -24.94
C LYS A 721 11.84 -16.83 -24.59
N GLY A 722 11.96 -17.15 -23.30
CA GLY A 722 12.42 -18.46 -22.81
C GLY A 722 13.91 -18.75 -23.08
N ALA A 723 14.71 -17.75 -23.42
CA ALA A 723 16.15 -17.92 -23.70
C ALA A 723 17.01 -17.84 -22.42
N VAL A 724 16.53 -17.10 -21.41
CA VAL A 724 17.14 -16.94 -20.09
C VAL A 724 16.10 -17.30 -19.04
N LEU A 725 16.51 -17.90 -17.94
CA LEU A 725 15.67 -18.21 -16.80
C LEU A 725 16.15 -17.41 -15.58
N LYS A 726 15.21 -16.87 -14.80
CA LYS A 726 15.49 -16.14 -13.55
C LYS A 726 15.02 -16.97 -12.36
N VAL A 727 15.94 -17.34 -11.47
CA VAL A 727 15.63 -18.10 -10.24
C VAL A 727 16.45 -17.54 -9.09
N LEU A 728 15.80 -17.28 -7.94
CA LEU A 728 16.44 -16.70 -6.73
C LEU A 728 17.20 -15.38 -7.00
N GLY A 729 16.76 -14.59 -7.98
CA GLY A 729 17.44 -13.34 -8.38
C GLY A 729 18.67 -13.53 -9.28
N TYR A 730 19.03 -14.77 -9.60
CA TYR A 730 20.10 -15.10 -10.55
C TYR A 730 19.53 -15.38 -11.94
N PHE A 731 20.34 -15.10 -12.97
CA PHE A 731 20.00 -15.25 -14.37
C PHE A 731 20.91 -16.30 -15.02
N GLY A 732 20.34 -17.25 -15.72
CA GLY A 732 21.10 -18.28 -16.44
C GLY A 732 20.52 -18.57 -17.82
N SER A 733 21.36 -19.01 -18.76
CA SER A 733 20.88 -19.44 -20.07
C SER A 733 19.98 -20.68 -19.93
N ALA A 734 18.82 -20.69 -20.60
CA ALA A 734 17.91 -21.84 -20.58
C ALA A 734 18.57 -23.11 -21.15
N SER A 735 19.58 -22.98 -22.02
CA SER A 735 20.34 -24.10 -22.56
C SER A 735 21.12 -24.88 -21.50
N TRP A 736 21.46 -24.26 -20.38
CA TRP A 736 22.25 -24.88 -19.31
C TRP A 736 21.52 -26.01 -18.61
N GLU A 737 20.19 -26.01 -18.55
CA GLU A 737 19.46 -27.11 -17.93
C GLU A 737 19.72 -28.44 -18.66
N LYS A 738 19.77 -28.38 -19.99
CA LYS A 738 20.06 -29.55 -20.84
C LYS A 738 21.53 -29.95 -20.80
N GLN A 739 22.43 -28.98 -20.75
CA GLN A 739 23.88 -29.22 -20.75
C GLN A 739 24.38 -29.76 -19.40
N ALA A 740 23.89 -29.20 -18.29
CA ALA A 740 24.25 -29.63 -16.95
C ALA A 740 23.47 -30.86 -16.47
N GLY A 741 22.35 -31.22 -17.13
CA GLY A 741 21.45 -32.27 -16.68
C GLY A 741 20.79 -31.96 -15.33
N ARG A 742 20.70 -30.68 -14.96
CA ARG A 742 20.17 -30.18 -13.69
C ARG A 742 19.22 -29.02 -13.97
N SER A 743 18.19 -28.83 -13.13
CA SER A 743 17.29 -27.70 -13.32
C SER A 743 17.99 -26.37 -13.03
N MET A 744 17.47 -25.27 -13.57
CA MET A 744 17.94 -23.94 -13.25
C MET A 744 17.72 -23.62 -11.76
N THR A 745 16.73 -24.24 -11.11
CA THR A 745 16.52 -24.11 -9.67
C THR A 745 17.68 -24.72 -8.90
N TYR A 746 18.10 -25.93 -9.25
CA TYR A 746 19.28 -26.57 -8.64
C TYR A 746 20.54 -25.71 -8.82
N LEU A 747 20.79 -25.22 -10.04
CA LEU A 747 21.96 -24.40 -10.35
C LEU A 747 21.95 -23.08 -9.57
N ALA A 748 20.78 -22.44 -9.42
CA ALA A 748 20.64 -21.21 -8.65
C ALA A 748 20.79 -21.45 -7.14
N MET A 749 20.28 -22.56 -6.61
CA MET A 749 20.48 -22.94 -5.21
C MET A 749 21.95 -23.18 -4.90
N MET A 750 22.67 -23.86 -5.80
CA MET A 750 24.12 -24.03 -5.67
C MET A 750 24.87 -22.70 -5.68
N ARG A 751 24.48 -21.78 -6.58
CA ARG A 751 25.09 -20.45 -6.64
C ARG A 751 24.86 -19.66 -5.36
N LYS A 752 23.63 -19.64 -4.84
CA LYS A 752 23.30 -18.98 -3.58
C LYS A 752 24.05 -19.61 -2.40
N LEU A 753 24.14 -20.94 -2.33
CA LEU A 753 24.95 -21.64 -1.33
C LEU A 753 26.42 -21.20 -1.41
N ARG A 754 26.99 -21.17 -2.61
CA ARG A 754 28.34 -20.66 -2.82
C ARG A 754 28.51 -19.24 -2.31
N ASP A 755 27.57 -18.35 -2.59
CA ASP A 755 27.63 -16.96 -2.12
C ASP A 755 27.60 -16.90 -0.59
N ILE A 756 26.73 -17.69 0.05
CA ILE A 756 26.68 -17.83 1.51
C ILE A 756 28.03 -18.32 2.04
N CYS A 757 28.59 -19.38 1.48
CA CYS A 757 29.86 -19.95 1.93
C CYS A 757 31.04 -19.00 1.70
N VAL A 758 31.13 -18.35 0.53
CA VAL A 758 32.20 -17.39 0.20
C VAL A 758 32.13 -16.16 1.11
N ASN A 759 30.94 -15.59 1.30
CA ASN A 759 30.76 -14.40 2.15
C ASN A 759 31.09 -14.69 3.62
N ASN A 760 30.85 -15.93 4.08
CA ASN A 760 31.13 -16.32 5.46
C ASN A 760 32.48 -17.01 5.67
N ALA A 761 33.26 -17.23 4.59
CA ALA A 761 34.53 -17.96 4.57
C ALA A 761 34.43 -19.43 5.02
N ILE A 762 33.36 -20.13 4.59
CA ILE A 762 33.11 -21.54 4.88
C ILE A 762 33.58 -22.40 3.71
N PRO A 763 34.41 -23.44 3.95
CA PRO A 763 34.76 -24.43 2.93
C PRO A 763 33.51 -25.20 2.47
N PHE A 764 33.38 -25.36 1.15
CA PHE A 764 32.29 -26.13 0.54
C PHE A 764 32.79 -26.91 -0.68
N THR A 765 32.20 -28.06 -0.97
CA THR A 765 32.50 -28.86 -2.16
C THR A 765 31.71 -28.41 -3.39
N GLN A 766 32.30 -28.50 -4.58
CA GLN A 766 31.63 -28.19 -5.83
C GLN A 766 30.64 -29.29 -6.24
N VAL A 767 29.77 -28.97 -7.21
CA VAL A 767 28.76 -29.91 -7.72
C VAL A 767 29.43 -31.19 -8.22
N GLY A 768 29.07 -32.32 -7.61
CA GLY A 768 29.55 -33.65 -8.00
C GLY A 768 30.90 -34.06 -7.40
N GLU A 769 31.51 -33.24 -6.54
CA GLU A 769 32.72 -33.63 -5.79
C GLU A 769 32.41 -34.51 -4.57
N SER A 770 31.22 -34.36 -3.96
CA SER A 770 30.75 -35.26 -2.91
C SER A 770 30.08 -36.50 -3.51
N GLU A 771 30.50 -37.69 -3.05
CA GLU A 771 29.88 -38.97 -3.44
C GLU A 771 28.51 -39.20 -2.79
N GLY A 772 28.25 -38.56 -1.64
CA GLY A 772 27.08 -38.82 -0.79
C GLY A 772 26.03 -37.72 -0.75
N ALA A 773 26.42 -36.46 -1.02
CA ALA A 773 25.56 -35.28 -0.92
C ALA A 773 25.64 -34.44 -2.21
N ASP A 774 24.80 -33.42 -2.32
CA ASP A 774 24.89 -32.47 -3.43
C ASP A 774 25.99 -31.41 -3.17
N SER A 775 26.24 -31.08 -1.90
CA SER A 775 27.41 -30.34 -1.42
C SER A 775 27.71 -30.69 0.04
N GLU A 776 28.96 -30.57 0.45
CA GLU A 776 29.42 -30.73 1.83
C GLU A 776 30.01 -29.42 2.29
N ILE A 777 29.62 -28.97 3.48
CA ILE A 777 30.17 -27.77 4.11
C ILE A 777 30.75 -28.12 5.48
N THR A 778 31.80 -27.42 5.90
CA THR A 778 32.37 -27.56 7.25
C THR A 778 32.25 -26.24 7.98
N ALA A 779 31.35 -26.17 8.96
CA ALA A 779 31.13 -25.00 9.81
C ALA A 779 31.43 -25.34 11.27
N VAL A 780 32.26 -24.54 11.94
CA VAL A 780 32.64 -24.72 13.36
C VAL A 780 33.13 -26.14 13.69
N GLY A 781 33.90 -26.73 12.76
CA GLY A 781 34.44 -28.09 12.92
C GLY A 781 33.42 -29.22 12.73
N GLN A 782 32.16 -28.93 12.45
CA GLN A 782 31.13 -29.92 12.14
C GLN A 782 30.94 -30.05 10.62
N GLN A 783 30.90 -31.28 10.13
CA GLN A 783 30.59 -31.59 8.74
C GLN A 783 29.07 -31.61 8.55
N MET A 784 28.58 -30.87 7.55
CA MET A 784 27.17 -30.83 7.17
C MET A 784 27.02 -31.30 5.72
N PHE A 785 26.10 -32.24 5.51
CA PHE A 785 25.80 -32.86 4.22
C PHE A 785 24.51 -32.25 3.65
N LEU A 786 24.64 -31.50 2.56
CA LEU A 786 23.55 -30.72 1.98
C LEU A 786 22.93 -31.46 0.80
N HIS A 787 21.60 -31.61 0.81
CA HIS A 787 20.82 -32.25 -0.25
C HIS A 787 19.77 -31.28 -0.78
N PHE A 788 19.78 -30.99 -2.09
CA PHE A 788 18.88 -29.99 -2.66
C PHE A 788 17.54 -30.60 -3.07
N TYR A 789 16.46 -30.03 -2.54
CA TYR A 789 15.12 -30.38 -2.99
C TYR A 789 14.77 -29.68 -4.31
N ASP A 790 15.01 -30.37 -5.43
CA ASP A 790 14.73 -29.90 -6.79
C ASP A 790 13.62 -30.72 -7.49
N ARG A 791 12.38 -30.48 -7.07
CA ARG A 791 11.18 -31.05 -7.71
C ARG A 791 10.52 -30.01 -8.61
N SER A 792 10.65 -30.20 -9.93
CA SER A 792 10.06 -29.32 -10.96
C SER A 792 8.57 -29.63 -11.21
N THR A 793 8.13 -30.87 -11.02
CA THR A 793 6.73 -31.31 -11.18
C THR A 793 6.30 -32.26 -10.07
N GLU A 794 5.00 -32.25 -9.71
CA GLU A 794 4.42 -33.16 -8.71
C GLU A 794 4.50 -34.64 -9.08
N THR A 795 5.01 -35.01 -10.26
CA THR A 795 5.13 -36.40 -10.73
C THR A 795 6.56 -36.96 -10.68
N ASP A 796 7.54 -36.18 -10.19
CA ASP A 796 8.97 -36.54 -10.21
C ASP A 796 9.42 -37.51 -9.06
N ASP A 797 8.67 -38.59 -8.83
CA ASP A 797 8.85 -39.49 -7.68
C ASP A 797 10.24 -40.17 -7.64
N LYS A 798 10.86 -40.40 -8.80
CA LYS A 798 12.22 -40.97 -8.88
C LYS A 798 13.27 -40.05 -8.26
N LYS A 799 13.15 -38.73 -8.45
CA LYS A 799 14.09 -37.74 -7.86
C LYS A 799 13.89 -37.64 -6.35
N LEU A 800 12.64 -37.67 -5.90
CA LEU A 800 12.32 -37.69 -4.47
C LEU A 800 12.89 -38.93 -3.78
N ALA A 801 12.71 -40.12 -4.39
CA ALA A 801 13.28 -41.36 -3.87
C ALA A 801 14.82 -41.32 -3.81
N LEU A 802 15.48 -40.74 -4.82
CA LEU A 802 16.93 -40.56 -4.84
C LEU A 802 17.40 -39.59 -3.74
N LEU A 803 16.71 -38.46 -3.56
CA LEU A 803 17.00 -37.49 -2.51
C LEU A 803 16.90 -38.12 -1.13
N ILE A 804 15.78 -38.80 -0.83
CA ILE A 804 15.56 -39.47 0.45
C ILE A 804 16.65 -40.52 0.68
N LYS A 805 16.97 -41.34 -0.33
CA LYS A 805 18.04 -42.34 -0.23
C LYS A 805 19.39 -41.70 0.10
N LYS A 806 19.77 -40.61 -0.58
CA LYS A 806 21.02 -39.89 -0.31
C LYS A 806 21.05 -39.30 1.09
N ALA A 807 19.97 -38.65 1.52
CA ALA A 807 19.84 -38.08 2.86
C ALA A 807 20.06 -39.16 3.93
N LEU A 808 19.35 -40.29 3.82
CA LEU A 808 19.48 -41.42 4.75
C LEU A 808 20.90 -42.01 4.79
N LEU A 809 21.64 -42.02 3.67
CA LEU A 809 23.02 -42.53 3.61
C LEU A 809 24.05 -41.60 4.29
N THR A 810 23.69 -40.34 4.54
CA THR A 810 24.56 -39.37 5.21
C THR A 810 24.32 -39.29 6.72
N ILE A 811 23.23 -39.89 7.21
CA ILE A 811 22.92 -39.96 8.64
C ILE A 811 24.03 -40.73 9.37
N GLY A 812 24.51 -40.16 10.48
CA GLY A 812 25.59 -40.71 11.29
C GLY A 812 27.00 -40.33 10.84
N LYS A 813 27.18 -39.70 9.67
CA LYS A 813 28.47 -39.13 9.24
C LYS A 813 28.65 -37.67 9.65
N GLY A 814 27.56 -36.95 9.90
CA GLY A 814 27.52 -35.53 10.28
C GLY A 814 26.08 -35.03 10.28
N ILE A 815 25.89 -33.70 10.21
CA ILE A 815 24.55 -33.10 10.18
C ILE A 815 24.00 -33.19 8.75
N THR A 816 22.90 -33.90 8.56
CA THR A 816 22.23 -33.98 7.25
C THR A 816 21.21 -32.86 7.13
N ILE A 817 21.31 -32.05 6.08
CA ILE A 817 20.38 -30.93 5.82
C ILE A 817 19.74 -31.12 4.45
N ILE A 818 18.41 -31.15 4.41
CA ILE A 818 17.66 -31.03 3.16
C ILE A 818 17.35 -29.55 2.96
N LEU A 819 17.90 -28.99 1.88
CA LEU A 819 17.79 -27.58 1.56
C LEU A 819 16.66 -27.32 0.56
N PHE A 820 15.87 -26.31 0.89
CA PHE A 820 14.73 -25.86 0.10
C PHE A 820 14.98 -24.47 -0.49
N LYS A 821 14.46 -24.25 -1.69
CA LYS A 821 14.47 -22.93 -2.34
C LYS A 821 13.77 -21.86 -1.48
N ASN A 822 12.66 -22.21 -0.83
CA ASN A 822 11.81 -21.33 -0.02
C ASN A 822 10.90 -22.16 0.90
N ASP A 823 10.18 -21.48 1.81
CA ASP A 823 9.30 -22.12 2.80
C ASP A 823 8.16 -22.92 2.19
N ILE A 824 7.68 -22.51 1.01
CA ILE A 824 6.62 -23.22 0.29
C ILE A 824 7.10 -24.62 -0.08
N LYS A 825 8.31 -24.74 -0.66
CA LYS A 825 8.89 -26.04 -1.03
C LYS A 825 9.20 -26.89 0.20
N LYS A 826 9.62 -26.27 1.31
CA LYS A 826 9.79 -26.93 2.61
C LYS A 826 8.47 -27.53 3.12
N ARG A 827 7.39 -26.73 3.15
CA ARG A 827 6.05 -27.19 3.58
C ARG A 827 5.51 -28.31 2.69
N ASN A 828 5.62 -28.18 1.37
CA ASN A 828 5.19 -29.22 0.43
C ASN A 828 5.96 -30.53 0.62
N PHE A 829 7.25 -30.45 0.98
CA PHE A 829 8.01 -31.64 1.34
C PHE A 829 7.51 -32.25 2.64
N THR A 830 7.23 -31.45 3.67
CA THR A 830 6.68 -31.93 4.94
C THR A 830 5.35 -32.67 4.74
N THR A 831 4.43 -32.14 3.93
CA THR A 831 3.17 -32.84 3.61
C THR A 831 3.38 -34.15 2.86
N LEU A 832 4.46 -34.27 2.08
CA LEU A 832 4.81 -35.52 1.40
C LEU A 832 5.39 -36.57 2.36
N LEU A 833 5.87 -36.17 3.54
CA LEU A 833 6.35 -37.11 4.56
C LEU A 833 5.20 -37.86 5.25
N ASP A 834 3.96 -37.38 5.14
CA ASP A 834 2.77 -38.05 5.69
C ASP A 834 2.27 -39.22 4.82
N SER A 835 2.90 -39.46 3.67
CA SER A 835 2.57 -40.59 2.80
C SER A 835 3.09 -41.93 3.36
N PRO A 836 2.37 -43.05 3.14
CA PRO A 836 2.67 -44.36 3.72
C PRO A 836 3.90 -45.08 3.13
N SER A 837 4.73 -44.41 2.32
CA SER A 837 5.93 -45.02 1.76
C SER A 837 6.99 -45.27 2.84
N ARG A 838 7.56 -46.49 2.88
CA ARG A 838 8.60 -46.87 3.85
C ARG A 838 9.78 -45.88 3.88
N ALA A 839 10.20 -45.38 2.73
CA ALA A 839 11.31 -44.42 2.65
C ALA A 839 10.94 -43.04 3.22
N GLN A 840 9.70 -42.57 2.99
CA GLN A 840 9.18 -41.32 3.54
C GLN A 840 8.96 -41.41 5.04
N LEU A 841 8.50 -42.56 5.54
CA LEU A 841 8.34 -42.81 6.97
C LEU A 841 9.69 -42.84 7.69
N LEU A 842 10.72 -43.47 7.09
CA LEU A 842 12.07 -43.47 7.66
C LEU A 842 12.66 -42.05 7.74
N ILE A 843 12.57 -41.26 6.67
CA ILE A 843 13.08 -39.88 6.72
C ILE A 843 12.24 -39.01 7.67
N LYS A 844 10.94 -39.25 7.81
CA LYS A 844 10.07 -38.57 8.78
C LYS A 844 10.56 -38.81 10.21
N ILE A 845 10.82 -40.06 10.58
CA ILE A 845 11.38 -40.43 11.89
C ILE A 845 12.71 -39.70 12.13
N GLU A 846 13.59 -39.66 11.13
CA GLU A 846 14.91 -39.01 11.26
C GLU A 846 14.81 -37.48 11.33
N VAL A 847 13.78 -36.87 10.73
CA VAL A 847 13.47 -35.45 10.89
C VAL A 847 12.93 -35.18 12.31
N GLU A 848 12.02 -36.01 12.80
CA GLU A 848 11.45 -35.90 14.16
C GLU A 848 12.51 -36.11 15.25
N ASN A 849 13.49 -36.98 15.01
CA ASN A 849 14.63 -37.21 15.89
C ASN A 849 15.71 -36.12 15.81
N GLY A 850 15.60 -35.17 14.87
CA GLY A 850 16.58 -34.11 14.66
C GLY A 850 17.87 -34.52 13.93
N SER A 851 17.96 -35.77 13.46
CA SER A 851 19.09 -36.27 12.65
C SER A 851 19.15 -35.61 11.26
N VAL A 852 17.98 -35.20 10.73
CA VAL A 852 17.83 -34.52 9.44
C VAL A 852 17.16 -33.17 9.64
N LEU A 853 17.85 -32.10 9.26
CA LEU A 853 17.31 -30.74 9.35
C LEU A 853 16.67 -30.33 8.02
N LEU A 854 15.46 -29.79 8.09
CA LEU A 854 14.75 -29.23 6.94
C LEU A 854 14.94 -27.71 6.96
N MET A 855 15.72 -27.17 6.03
CA MET A 855 16.08 -25.74 6.05
C MET A 855 15.90 -25.07 4.69
N THR A 856 15.51 -23.81 4.66
CA THR A 856 15.63 -22.96 3.47
C THR A 856 17.06 -22.42 3.34
N LEU A 857 17.41 -21.88 2.17
CA LEU A 857 18.71 -21.22 1.97
C LEU A 857 18.91 -20.03 2.91
N ASP A 858 17.85 -19.30 3.25
CA ASP A 858 17.93 -18.16 4.15
C ASP A 858 18.08 -18.61 5.62
N GLU A 859 17.37 -19.67 6.03
CA GLU A 859 17.55 -20.31 7.34
C GLU A 859 18.99 -20.84 7.50
N LEU A 860 19.56 -21.45 6.45
CA LEU A 860 20.95 -21.90 6.45
C LEU A 860 21.92 -20.72 6.58
N GLU A 861 21.69 -19.62 5.87
CA GLU A 861 22.52 -18.41 5.95
C GLU A 861 22.52 -17.84 7.38
N ASN A 862 21.36 -17.80 8.03
CA ASN A 862 21.23 -17.33 9.41
C ASN A 862 21.91 -18.27 10.40
N MET A 863 21.70 -19.58 10.29
CA MET A 863 22.37 -20.58 11.12
C MET A 863 23.89 -20.46 11.00
N ILE A 864 24.42 -20.29 9.78
CA ILE A 864 25.85 -20.09 9.55
C ILE A 864 26.37 -18.81 10.24
N LYS A 865 25.61 -17.71 10.18
CA LYS A 865 25.99 -16.45 10.83
C LYS A 865 25.95 -16.57 12.35
N GLU A 866 24.95 -17.23 12.90
CA GLU A 866 24.82 -17.49 14.34
C GLU A 866 25.97 -18.34 14.84
N LEU A 867 26.29 -19.44 14.15
CA LEU A 867 27.41 -20.32 14.48
C LEU A 867 28.77 -19.62 14.44
N LYS A 868 28.91 -18.51 13.70
CA LYS A 868 30.15 -17.71 13.62
C LYS A 868 30.24 -16.61 14.69
N ASN A 869 29.09 -16.17 15.22
CA ASN A 869 29.03 -15.13 16.25
C ASN A 869 29.14 -15.69 17.68
N VAL A 870 29.16 -17.02 17.81
CA VAL A 870 29.52 -17.78 19.03
C VAL A 870 31.01 -18.10 18.97
#